data_AF-A0A6P3Z3T6-F1
#
_entry.id   AF-A0A6P3Z3T6-F1
#
_cell.length_a   1.000
_cell.length_b   1.000
_cell.length_c   1.000
_cell.angle_alpha   90.00
_cell.angle_beta   90.00
_cell.angle_gamma   90.00
#
_symmetry.space_group_name_H-M   'P 1'
#
loop_
_entity.id
_entity.type
_entity.pdbx_description
1 polymer ?
#
loop_
_entity_poly.entity_id
_entity_poly.type
_entity_poly.pdbx_seq_one_letter_code
_entity_poly.pdbx_strand_id
1 'polypeptide(L)'
;MAIYLMLLIFSTWLSHCVCVEPFNYVENGSIGSKQAVRVGVVIDLDSDVGKIAENYTSMALSDFYTRYADYRTRLNVAVKNYGKDDVIFAASAALELMKNEQVEAIIGPHRSSEAKFVIGLGERAQVPIISFSATSPTLSPTQSPFFIRTCHDDYSQIKPLTSIVQAFGWRQIIIIYEDTEFGNGLIPYLADALQEIDTRIVYRSVISKPKNIPLELEKIKAMETRVILVHMTDALGSRLFLAANQTGMMSKGYVWMITDGLSTLLHSLEKQVTESMQGVLGIRPHVPNTKRLQEFKTRWKISEINLFGLWAYDTIWALAKAIELVSESHSNASTQSIDNGRNIGEAFLGLRVSESGPVLLEKLKFTRFEGLSGKFRLIRGQSEVSEFEIVNVRRKMGERVIGYWTKKKGISSDSGENAKMGYLSSMDELIKGIIWPGYAKATPKGWNIPVTGKQLRIGVPLTSGFNEFLNFKWDPITLEPTNFSGFAYDVFIAALEKLPFQIPHMFVPFVNSSRQSNGTYDEFLYQIKLKKFDAVVADATITANRSTFVDFTLPYSESGVSMVVKVNDKKNNNIWIFLKPLKWDLWLSSGLALFFTGFVVWLLEHRTNREFRGRPDQQLSTILWFSFSTLVFAHRERVENNWSRFVLIIWVFVVLILTQSYTASLATMLTVQRLQPSVVDVNELRMNDYFVGYQKNSYVRELLTGQLNLNESRLRHYSTPEEYHDALSKGSKNGGVEAIFDEIPYIKLFLAKYCSGYTMVGPKYKSDGFGFAFPVGSPLVYYFSRAILNITEDHNKVQEMEEKYFADQTKCQDSAASSTTSSGNSPSLSVCNFGGLFIITGLASIFSCVIYFVKFQRNNNIRSSMNAIHSKSSLWSRTTQMLKNFACKDLPLRAESNMQS
;
A
#
# COMPACT_ATOMS: atom_id res chain seq x y z
N MET A 1 5.89 58.88 -58.76
CA MET A 1 4.93 59.93 -58.33
C MET A 1 3.95 59.44 -57.26
N ALA A 2 3.38 58.22 -57.34
CA ALA A 2 2.40 57.73 -56.33
C ALA A 2 2.93 57.60 -54.88
N ILE A 3 4.20 57.24 -54.68
CA ILE A 3 4.79 57.05 -53.33
C ILE A 3 4.98 58.38 -52.58
N TYR A 4 5.25 59.47 -53.31
CA TYR A 4 5.41 60.81 -52.71
C TYR A 4 4.08 61.37 -52.20
N LEU A 5 2.95 60.95 -52.79
CA LEU A 5 1.61 61.36 -52.38
C LEU A 5 1.16 60.68 -51.07
N MET A 6 1.59 59.44 -50.80
CA MET A 6 1.27 58.74 -49.55
C MET A 6 2.01 59.31 -48.32
N LEU A 7 3.24 59.80 -48.49
CA LEU A 7 4.01 60.38 -47.38
C LEU A 7 3.48 61.76 -46.92
N LEU A 8 2.86 62.51 -47.82
CA LEU A 8 2.22 63.80 -47.51
C LEU A 8 0.88 63.66 -46.76
N ILE A 9 0.18 62.53 -46.91
CA ILE A 9 -1.09 62.28 -46.20
C ILE A 9 -0.85 61.84 -44.75
N PHE A 10 0.33 61.27 -44.44
CA PHE A 10 0.68 60.83 -43.09
C PHE A 10 1.25 61.94 -42.19
N SER A 11 1.78 63.04 -42.76
CA SER A 11 2.26 64.20 -42.00
C SER A 11 1.17 65.21 -41.64
N THR A 12 0.03 65.20 -42.35
CA THR A 12 -1.10 66.12 -42.12
C THR A 12 -2.04 65.72 -40.98
N TRP A 13 -1.83 64.57 -40.33
CA TRP A 13 -2.66 64.10 -39.21
C TRP A 13 -2.10 64.41 -37.82
N LEU A 14 -0.94 65.10 -37.71
CA LEU A 14 -0.29 65.40 -36.43
C LEU A 14 -0.23 66.90 -36.06
N SER A 15 -0.78 67.78 -36.90
CA SER A 15 -0.65 69.24 -36.71
C SER A 15 -1.88 70.01 -37.20
N HIS A 16 -3.06 69.78 -36.61
CA HIS A 16 -4.21 70.70 -36.69
C HIS A 16 -5.20 70.51 -35.51
N CYS A 17 -4.82 71.03 -34.34
CA CYS A 17 -5.77 71.60 -33.38
C CYS A 17 -5.03 72.71 -32.62
N VAL A 18 -5.30 73.94 -33.04
CA VAL A 18 -4.65 75.18 -32.59
C VAL A 18 -5.73 76.08 -31.96
N CYS A 19 -5.34 76.84 -30.94
CA CYS A 19 -6.08 77.95 -30.33
C CYS A 19 -7.45 77.65 -29.69
N VAL A 20 -7.49 77.79 -28.37
CA VAL A 20 -8.60 78.45 -27.67
C VAL A 20 -7.98 79.57 -26.82
N GLU A 21 -8.26 80.83 -27.19
CA GLU A 21 -8.00 82.00 -26.35
C GLU A 21 -9.11 82.17 -25.30
N PRO A 22 -8.88 82.93 -24.21
CA PRO A 22 -9.66 82.78 -22.99
C PRO A 22 -11.01 83.51 -23.03
N PHE A 23 -12.10 82.75 -22.89
CA PHE A 23 -13.38 83.32 -22.45
C PHE A 23 -13.38 83.49 -20.94
N ASN A 24 -13.19 84.73 -20.48
CA ASN A 24 -13.54 85.13 -19.12
C ASN A 24 -15.05 85.05 -18.94
N TYR A 25 -15.55 83.96 -18.33
CA TYR A 25 -16.81 83.99 -17.61
C TYR A 25 -16.53 84.04 -16.12
N VAL A 26 -16.73 85.23 -15.54
CA VAL A 26 -16.84 85.40 -14.10
C VAL A 26 -18.24 84.90 -13.71
N GLU A 27 -18.34 83.67 -13.23
CA GLU A 27 -19.46 83.26 -12.40
C GLU A 27 -19.01 83.08 -10.96
N ASN A 28 -19.58 83.91 -10.08
CA ASN A 28 -19.49 83.76 -8.63
C ASN A 28 -20.26 82.49 -8.21
N GLY A 29 -19.62 81.33 -8.33
CA GLY A 29 -20.07 80.09 -7.70
C GLY A 29 -19.62 80.07 -6.24
N SER A 30 -20.57 80.10 -5.31
CA SER A 30 -20.27 80.00 -3.88
C SER A 30 -19.47 78.74 -3.55
N ILE A 31 -18.50 78.85 -2.62
CA ILE A 31 -17.84 77.69 -2.02
C ILE A 31 -18.92 76.92 -1.24
N GLY A 32 -19.52 75.92 -1.89
CA GLY A 32 -20.50 75.04 -1.25
C GLY A 32 -19.86 74.37 -0.05
N SER A 33 -20.50 74.44 1.11
CA SER A 33 -19.98 73.84 2.34
C SER A 33 -19.82 72.33 2.14
N LYS A 34 -18.60 71.83 2.29
CA LYS A 34 -18.28 70.39 2.16
C LYS A 34 -19.12 69.60 3.16
N GLN A 35 -19.86 68.61 2.68
CA GLN A 35 -20.81 67.84 3.48
C GLN A 35 -20.06 66.85 4.38
N ALA A 36 -20.15 67.02 5.70
CA ALA A 36 -19.54 66.13 6.66
C ALA A 36 -20.44 64.88 6.89
N VAL A 37 -19.90 63.70 6.61
CA VAL A 37 -20.57 62.40 6.78
C VAL A 37 -19.97 61.68 7.98
N ARG A 38 -20.81 61.26 8.93
CA ARG A 38 -20.37 60.66 10.20
C ARG A 38 -20.10 59.17 10.03
N VAL A 39 -18.90 58.73 10.40
CA VAL A 39 -18.48 57.32 10.37
C VAL A 39 -17.96 56.93 11.75
N GLY A 40 -18.42 55.81 12.28
CA GLY A 40 -17.92 55.26 13.54
C GLY A 40 -16.69 54.39 13.32
N VAL A 41 -15.73 54.44 14.24
CA VAL A 41 -14.65 53.45 14.36
C VAL A 41 -14.71 52.87 15.77
N VAL A 42 -14.93 51.57 15.87
CA VAL A 42 -14.90 50.83 17.15
C VAL A 42 -13.61 50.04 17.18
N ILE A 43 -12.69 50.39 18.11
CA ILE A 43 -11.37 49.78 18.15
C ILE A 43 -10.76 49.78 19.56
N ASP A 44 -9.94 48.78 19.87
CA ASP A 44 -9.17 48.74 21.11
C ASP A 44 -7.79 49.36 20.89
N LEU A 45 -7.57 50.58 21.39
CA LEU A 45 -6.29 51.29 21.24
C LEU A 45 -5.18 50.74 22.15
N ASP A 46 -5.49 49.85 23.10
CA ASP A 46 -4.47 49.17 23.89
C ASP A 46 -3.82 48.01 23.11
N SER A 47 -4.51 47.48 22.09
CA SER A 47 -4.01 46.47 21.16
C SER A 47 -3.05 47.03 20.10
N ASP A 48 -2.10 46.21 19.63
CA ASP A 48 -1.13 46.65 18.61
C ASP A 48 -1.77 46.81 17.23
N VAL A 49 -2.71 45.93 16.87
CA VAL A 49 -3.55 46.08 15.67
C VAL A 49 -4.35 47.39 15.72
N GLY A 50 -4.86 47.77 16.90
CA GLY A 50 -5.60 49.01 17.11
C GLY A 50 -4.77 50.27 16.89
N LYS A 51 -3.59 50.37 17.54
CA LYS A 51 -2.63 51.47 17.36
C LYS A 51 -2.18 51.62 15.91
N ILE A 52 -1.98 50.50 15.22
CA ILE A 52 -1.60 50.49 13.80
C ILE A 52 -2.77 51.00 12.95
N ALA A 53 -3.97 50.51 13.16
CA ALA A 53 -5.14 50.93 12.40
C ALA A 53 -5.47 52.42 12.58
N GLU A 54 -5.40 52.97 13.80
CA GLU A 54 -5.62 54.40 14.05
C GLU A 54 -4.64 55.28 13.24
N ASN A 55 -3.34 54.95 13.31
CA ASN A 55 -2.30 55.64 12.55
C ASN A 55 -2.58 55.57 11.04
N TYR A 56 -2.82 54.37 10.48
CA TYR A 56 -3.07 54.20 9.06
C TYR A 56 -4.39 54.84 8.60
N THR A 57 -5.43 54.88 9.45
CA THR A 57 -6.68 55.61 9.20
C THR A 57 -6.45 57.11 9.09
N SER A 58 -5.66 57.71 9.98
CA SER A 58 -5.32 59.15 9.90
C SER A 58 -4.54 59.50 8.62
N MET A 59 -3.56 58.67 8.25
CA MET A 59 -2.79 58.80 7.01
C MET A 59 -3.68 58.65 5.77
N ALA A 60 -4.64 57.70 5.80
CA ALA A 60 -5.56 57.44 4.71
C ALA A 60 -6.49 58.63 4.43
N LEU A 61 -7.07 59.23 5.48
CA LEU A 61 -7.91 60.42 5.36
C LEU A 61 -7.12 61.61 4.76
N SER A 62 -5.90 61.83 5.25
CA SER A 62 -5.01 62.90 4.78
C SER A 62 -4.64 62.70 3.30
N ASP A 63 -4.13 61.53 2.93
CA ASP A 63 -3.77 61.22 1.54
C ASP A 63 -4.97 61.27 0.58
N PHE A 64 -6.15 60.75 1.00
CA PHE A 64 -7.35 60.72 0.15
C PHE A 64 -7.85 62.13 -0.16
N TYR A 65 -8.04 62.97 0.87
CA TYR A 65 -8.57 64.32 0.67
C TYR A 65 -7.56 65.34 0.15
N THR A 66 -6.27 65.04 0.22
CA THR A 66 -5.23 65.76 -0.53
C THR A 66 -5.30 65.44 -2.03
N ARG A 67 -5.56 64.17 -2.39
CA ARG A 67 -5.68 63.73 -3.79
C ARG A 67 -7.01 64.12 -4.44
N TYR A 68 -8.10 64.12 -3.66
CA TYR A 68 -9.46 64.43 -4.09
C TYR A 68 -9.98 65.68 -3.35
N ALA A 69 -9.28 66.80 -3.54
CA ALA A 69 -9.60 68.07 -2.90
C ALA A 69 -11.02 68.57 -3.27
N ASP A 70 -11.44 68.31 -4.52
CA ASP A 70 -12.68 68.80 -5.13
C ASP A 70 -13.94 68.00 -4.74
N TYR A 71 -13.77 66.83 -4.14
CA TYR A 71 -14.90 66.01 -3.67
C TYR A 71 -15.74 66.79 -2.65
N ARG A 72 -17.06 66.63 -2.72
CA ARG A 72 -18.04 67.36 -1.92
C ARG A 72 -18.16 66.83 -0.50
N THR A 73 -17.94 65.53 -0.30
CA THR A 73 -18.06 64.87 1.01
C THR A 73 -16.77 64.89 1.82
N ARG A 74 -16.87 64.85 3.14
CA ARG A 74 -15.75 64.65 4.08
C ARG A 74 -16.14 63.68 5.18
N LEU A 75 -15.35 62.62 5.40
CA LEU A 75 -15.55 61.72 6.53
C LEU A 75 -15.22 62.44 7.84
N ASN A 76 -16.20 62.53 8.72
CA ASN A 76 -16.01 62.86 10.13
C ASN A 76 -15.98 61.54 10.92
N VAL A 77 -14.79 61.14 11.36
CA VAL A 77 -14.56 59.83 11.97
C VAL A 77 -14.62 59.93 13.49
N ALA A 78 -15.63 59.29 14.08
CA ALA A 78 -15.83 59.18 15.52
C ALA A 78 -15.21 57.87 16.04
N VAL A 79 -14.03 57.97 16.67
CA VAL A 79 -13.33 56.82 17.26
C VAL A 79 -13.83 56.58 18.68
N LYS A 80 -14.29 55.36 18.97
CA LYS A 80 -14.58 54.89 20.33
C LYS A 80 -13.56 53.83 20.74
N ASN A 81 -12.68 54.19 21.66
CA ASN A 81 -11.83 53.23 22.37
C ASN A 81 -12.65 52.55 23.48
N TYR A 82 -12.60 51.23 23.55
CA TYR A 82 -13.23 50.46 24.61
C TYR A 82 -12.24 49.81 25.61
N GLY A 83 -10.93 49.80 25.30
CA GLY A 83 -9.81 49.57 26.24
C GLY A 83 -9.83 48.29 27.08
N LYS A 84 -10.67 47.32 26.71
CA LYS A 84 -10.84 46.02 27.38
C LYS A 84 -11.23 44.97 26.35
N ASP A 85 -10.56 43.83 26.39
CA ASP A 85 -10.77 42.68 25.52
C ASP A 85 -12.09 41.95 25.87
N ASP A 86 -13.21 42.61 25.60
CA ASP A 86 -14.57 42.17 25.95
C ASP A 86 -15.60 42.68 24.93
N VAL A 87 -16.30 41.71 24.34
CA VAL A 87 -17.36 41.87 23.34
C VAL A 87 -18.47 42.85 23.79
N ILE A 88 -18.77 42.90 25.09
CA ILE A 88 -19.85 43.74 25.63
C ILE A 88 -19.50 45.24 25.49
N PHE A 89 -18.25 45.63 25.74
CA PHE A 89 -17.84 47.04 25.60
C PHE A 89 -17.75 47.45 24.13
N ALA A 90 -17.23 46.59 23.25
CA ALA A 90 -17.24 46.82 21.81
C ALA A 90 -18.68 46.97 21.26
N ALA A 91 -19.61 46.14 21.72
CA ALA A 91 -21.04 46.24 21.37
C ALA A 91 -21.68 47.53 21.90
N SER A 92 -21.37 47.94 23.14
CA SER A 92 -21.84 49.20 23.72
C SER A 92 -21.34 50.42 22.96
N ALA A 93 -20.07 50.44 22.56
CA ALA A 93 -19.48 51.50 21.75
C ALA A 93 -20.15 51.60 20.37
N ALA A 94 -20.39 50.46 19.70
CA ALA A 94 -21.13 50.43 18.44
C ALA A 94 -22.58 50.94 18.59
N LEU A 95 -23.27 50.55 19.68
CA LEU A 95 -24.62 51.01 19.98
C LEU A 95 -24.68 52.52 20.24
N GLU A 96 -23.69 53.07 20.94
CA GLU A 96 -23.56 54.52 21.19
C GLU A 96 -23.40 55.30 19.88
N LEU A 97 -22.53 54.82 18.97
CA LEU A 97 -22.31 55.42 17.65
C LEU A 97 -23.57 55.41 16.78
N MET A 98 -24.30 54.29 16.75
CA MET A 98 -25.55 54.19 15.99
C MET A 98 -26.68 55.05 16.58
N LYS A 99 -26.80 55.11 17.91
CA LYS A 99 -27.94 55.75 18.59
C LYS A 99 -27.74 57.25 18.82
N ASN A 100 -26.58 57.65 19.34
CA ASN A 100 -26.32 59.02 19.77
C ASN A 100 -25.68 59.84 18.64
N GLU A 101 -24.72 59.26 17.92
CA GLU A 101 -23.95 59.98 16.90
C GLU A 101 -24.54 59.84 15.49
N GLN A 102 -25.41 58.85 15.27
CA GLN A 102 -26.11 58.56 14.01
C GLN A 102 -25.14 58.40 12.84
N VAL A 103 -24.16 57.49 13.01
CA VAL A 103 -23.16 57.18 11.98
C VAL A 103 -23.76 56.42 10.80
N GLU A 104 -23.29 56.73 9.58
CA GLU A 104 -23.76 56.08 8.35
C GLU A 104 -23.10 54.73 8.07
N ALA A 105 -21.93 54.48 8.68
CA ALA A 105 -21.22 53.20 8.66
C ALA A 105 -20.36 53.05 9.92
N ILE A 106 -20.03 51.81 10.30
CA ILE A 106 -19.07 51.49 11.36
C ILE A 106 -17.91 50.69 10.78
N ILE A 107 -16.69 51.09 11.14
CA ILE A 107 -15.47 50.33 10.90
C ILE A 107 -15.07 49.61 12.19
N GLY A 108 -14.72 48.32 12.06
CA GLY A 108 -14.45 47.43 13.19
C GLY A 108 -15.71 46.77 13.77
N PRO A 109 -15.66 46.16 14.96
CA PRO A 109 -14.49 45.96 15.83
C PRO A 109 -13.34 45.17 15.19
N HIS A 110 -12.20 45.16 15.88
CA HIS A 110 -10.95 44.61 15.34
C HIS A 110 -10.80 43.09 15.53
N ARG A 111 -11.56 42.45 16.44
CA ARG A 111 -11.54 40.98 16.64
C ARG A 111 -12.78 40.31 16.08
N SER A 112 -12.61 39.09 15.61
CA SER A 112 -13.71 38.29 15.06
C SER A 112 -14.84 38.01 16.06
N SER A 113 -14.51 37.83 17.35
CA SER A 113 -15.50 37.62 18.43
C SER A 113 -16.39 38.85 18.66
N GLU A 114 -15.79 40.03 18.67
CA GLU A 114 -16.47 41.31 18.83
C GLU A 114 -17.33 41.65 17.60
N ALA A 115 -16.74 41.49 16.41
CA ALA A 115 -17.39 41.74 15.13
C ALA A 115 -18.66 40.89 14.96
N LYS A 116 -18.64 39.62 15.38
CA LYS A 116 -19.81 38.72 15.37
C LYS A 116 -21.05 39.34 16.01
N PHE A 117 -20.88 40.03 17.14
CA PHE A 117 -22.00 40.67 17.85
C PHE A 117 -22.41 41.98 17.18
N VAL A 118 -21.44 42.83 16.79
CA VAL A 118 -21.71 44.14 16.19
C VAL A 118 -22.36 44.02 14.80
N ILE A 119 -22.05 42.97 14.03
CA ILE A 119 -22.73 42.66 12.75
C ILE A 119 -24.25 42.53 12.96
N GLY A 120 -24.69 41.80 13.99
CA GLY A 120 -26.11 41.64 14.30
C GLY A 120 -26.81 42.94 14.71
N LEU A 121 -26.09 43.88 15.35
CA LEU A 121 -26.62 45.22 15.63
C LEU A 121 -26.72 46.06 14.34
N GLY A 122 -25.69 46.02 13.49
CA GLY A 122 -25.66 46.73 12.20
C GLY A 122 -26.76 46.28 11.24
N GLU A 123 -27.03 44.97 11.16
CA GLU A 123 -28.16 44.43 10.38
C GLU A 123 -29.52 44.97 10.86
N ARG A 124 -29.73 45.07 12.19
CA ARG A 124 -30.97 45.60 12.76
C ARG A 124 -31.13 47.10 12.54
N ALA A 125 -30.03 47.85 12.57
CA ALA A 125 -30.00 49.29 12.27
C ALA A 125 -29.92 49.61 10.76
N GLN A 126 -29.70 48.61 9.90
CA GLN A 126 -29.30 48.77 8.49
C GLN A 126 -28.04 49.64 8.29
N VAL A 127 -27.13 49.63 9.26
CA VAL A 127 -25.84 50.33 9.22
C VAL A 127 -24.77 49.35 8.74
N PRO A 128 -24.03 49.64 7.64
CA PRO A 128 -22.94 48.80 7.18
C PRO A 128 -21.82 48.67 8.22
N ILE A 129 -21.45 47.42 8.52
CA ILE A 129 -20.32 47.07 9.40
C ILE A 129 -19.16 46.60 8.53
N ILE A 130 -18.03 47.29 8.59
CA ILE A 130 -16.89 47.10 7.70
C ILE A 130 -15.68 46.70 8.53
N SER A 131 -15.17 45.47 8.38
CA SER A 131 -13.99 45.01 9.12
C SER A 131 -12.78 44.74 8.23
N PHE A 132 -11.65 45.30 8.66
CA PHE A 132 -10.32 45.14 8.06
C PHE A 132 -9.44 44.13 8.85
N SER A 133 -10.00 43.44 9.84
CA SER A 133 -9.23 42.53 10.72
C SER A 133 -10.03 41.34 11.27
N ALA A 134 -11.35 41.30 11.12
CA ALA A 134 -12.18 40.14 11.48
C ALA A 134 -12.11 39.05 10.39
N THR A 135 -11.03 38.28 10.37
CA THR A 135 -10.68 37.29 9.34
C THR A 135 -11.44 35.96 9.42
N SER A 136 -12.07 35.64 10.57
CA SER A 136 -12.62 34.30 10.85
C SER A 136 -13.67 33.83 9.81
N PRO A 137 -13.59 32.60 9.27
CA PRO A 137 -14.50 32.13 8.21
C PRO A 137 -15.98 32.06 8.63
N THR A 138 -16.26 32.06 9.94
CA THR A 138 -17.63 32.04 10.49
C THR A 138 -18.40 33.33 10.24
N LEU A 139 -17.71 34.45 10.02
CA LEU A 139 -18.34 35.73 9.69
C LEU A 139 -18.46 35.84 8.17
N SER A 140 -19.60 35.41 7.63
CA SER A 140 -19.81 35.39 6.18
C SER A 140 -20.65 36.58 5.69
N PRO A 141 -20.11 37.48 4.85
CA PRO A 141 -20.88 38.54 4.19
C PRO A 141 -22.04 38.04 3.30
N THR A 142 -22.11 36.74 2.98
CA THR A 142 -23.25 36.15 2.27
C THR A 142 -24.41 35.76 3.20
N GLN A 143 -24.13 35.52 4.48
CA GLN A 143 -25.13 35.30 5.52
C GLN A 143 -25.56 36.63 6.17
N SER A 144 -24.62 37.56 6.29
CA SER A 144 -24.81 38.88 6.90
C SER A 144 -24.74 40.01 5.86
N PRO A 145 -25.87 40.47 5.29
CA PRO A 145 -25.86 41.32 4.11
C PRO A 145 -25.24 42.71 4.33
N PHE A 146 -25.34 43.25 5.56
CA PHE A 146 -24.77 44.54 5.98
C PHE A 146 -23.30 44.43 6.45
N PHE A 147 -22.73 43.22 6.51
CA PHE A 147 -21.30 43.05 6.79
C PHE A 147 -20.48 43.11 5.50
N ILE A 148 -19.36 43.83 5.54
CA ILE A 148 -18.34 43.84 4.50
C ILE A 148 -16.98 43.55 5.13
N ARG A 149 -16.23 42.63 4.51
CA ARG A 149 -14.87 42.27 4.90
C ARG A 149 -13.87 42.86 3.90
N THR A 150 -13.07 43.82 4.34
CA THR A 150 -12.01 44.42 3.50
C THR A 150 -10.67 43.72 3.64
N CYS A 151 -10.45 42.98 4.73
CA CYS A 151 -9.37 42.01 4.85
C CYS A 151 -9.67 40.70 4.09
N HIS A 152 -8.77 39.74 4.22
CA HIS A 152 -8.94 38.40 3.67
C HIS A 152 -9.65 37.47 4.67
N ASP A 153 -10.18 36.39 4.11
CA ASP A 153 -10.86 35.32 4.83
C ASP A 153 -9.83 34.22 5.13
N ASP A 154 -9.70 33.81 6.40
CA ASP A 154 -8.70 32.81 6.81
C ASP A 154 -8.88 31.48 6.06
N TYR A 155 -10.09 31.17 5.56
CA TYR A 155 -10.34 30.00 4.71
C TYR A 155 -9.43 29.94 3.48
N SER A 156 -9.06 31.12 2.94
CA SER A 156 -8.19 31.21 1.75
C SER A 156 -6.78 30.66 1.98
N GLN A 157 -6.32 30.56 3.23
CA GLN A 157 -4.99 30.10 3.60
C GLN A 157 -4.89 28.56 3.72
N ILE A 158 -6.02 27.85 3.78
CA ILE A 158 -6.07 26.40 4.00
C ILE A 158 -5.39 25.63 2.86
N LYS A 159 -5.72 25.95 1.60
CA LYS A 159 -5.13 25.25 0.44
C LYS A 159 -3.60 25.47 0.32
N PRO A 160 -3.03 26.66 0.60
CA PRO A 160 -1.60 26.82 0.83
C PRO A 160 -1.03 25.88 1.92
N LEU A 161 -1.63 25.86 3.12
CA LEU A 161 -1.16 25.01 4.24
C LEU A 161 -1.17 23.52 3.88
N THR A 162 -2.28 23.03 3.33
CA THR A 162 -2.40 21.61 2.96
C THR A 162 -1.48 21.24 1.79
N SER A 163 -1.22 22.17 0.87
CA SER A 163 -0.22 21.96 -0.20
C SER A 163 1.19 21.75 0.38
N ILE A 164 1.56 22.50 1.43
CA ILE A 164 2.86 22.34 2.11
C ILE A 164 2.93 20.96 2.79
N VAL A 165 1.88 20.59 3.56
CA VAL A 165 1.80 19.29 4.24
C VAL A 165 1.88 18.11 3.26
N GLN A 166 1.14 18.20 2.14
CA GLN A 166 1.13 17.19 1.09
C GLN A 166 2.49 17.07 0.40
N ALA A 167 3.15 18.19 0.09
CA ALA A 167 4.46 18.19 -0.58
C ALA A 167 5.59 17.61 0.28
N PHE A 168 5.48 17.68 1.61
CA PHE A 168 6.40 17.00 2.55
C PHE A 168 5.96 15.58 2.95
N GLY A 169 4.77 15.14 2.53
CA GLY A 169 4.26 13.78 2.77
C GLY A 169 3.94 13.46 4.24
N TRP A 170 3.68 14.47 5.08
CA TRP A 170 3.41 14.26 6.51
C TRP A 170 1.99 13.74 6.74
N ARG A 171 1.86 12.47 7.17
CA ARG A 171 0.55 11.80 7.40
C ARG A 171 -0.11 12.11 8.75
N GLN A 172 0.59 12.80 9.64
CA GLN A 172 0.11 13.09 10.99
C GLN A 172 0.47 14.53 11.38
N ILE A 173 -0.48 15.22 12.02
CA ILE A 173 -0.30 16.60 12.47
C ILE A 173 -1.00 16.85 13.81
N ILE A 174 -0.42 17.75 14.61
CA ILE A 174 -1.02 18.31 15.82
C ILE A 174 -1.41 19.76 15.51
N ILE A 175 -2.60 20.17 15.94
CA ILE A 175 -3.06 21.56 15.79
C ILE A 175 -3.16 22.19 17.19
N ILE A 176 -2.52 23.34 17.38
CA ILE A 176 -2.67 24.20 18.55
C ILE A 176 -3.42 25.45 18.11
N TYR A 177 -4.53 25.76 18.78
CA TYR A 177 -5.29 26.97 18.45
C TYR A 177 -5.86 27.66 19.68
N GLU A 178 -6.20 28.93 19.47
CA GLU A 178 -6.76 29.81 20.50
C GLU A 178 -8.26 29.60 20.68
N ASP A 179 -8.73 29.65 21.92
CA ASP A 179 -10.15 29.44 22.28
C ASP A 179 -11.00 30.69 22.05
N THR A 180 -11.07 31.16 20.81
CA THR A 180 -11.83 32.34 20.38
C THR A 180 -12.60 32.06 19.09
N GLU A 181 -13.47 32.98 18.67
CA GLU A 181 -14.18 32.92 17.38
C GLU A 181 -13.21 32.92 16.18
N PHE A 182 -12.02 33.50 16.35
CA PHE A 182 -10.92 33.40 15.39
C PHE A 182 -10.36 31.97 15.38
N GLY A 183 -9.76 31.53 16.50
CA GLY A 183 -9.04 30.26 16.54
C GLY A 183 -9.92 29.02 16.31
N ASN A 184 -11.19 29.04 16.74
CA ASN A 184 -12.15 27.96 16.47
C ASN A 184 -12.69 27.96 15.03
N GLY A 185 -12.79 29.12 14.37
CA GLY A 185 -13.48 29.29 13.10
C GLY A 185 -12.81 28.59 11.91
N LEU A 186 -11.48 28.46 11.93
CA LEU A 186 -10.72 27.81 10.87
C LEU A 186 -10.71 26.27 10.95
N ILE A 187 -10.90 25.71 12.15
CA ILE A 187 -10.62 24.29 12.46
C ILE A 187 -11.48 23.28 11.68
N PRO A 188 -12.79 23.49 11.45
CA PRO A 188 -13.60 22.55 10.66
C PRO A 188 -13.07 22.41 9.24
N TYR A 189 -12.94 23.53 8.53
CA TYR A 189 -12.45 23.58 7.15
C TYR A 189 -11.02 23.04 6.99
N LEU A 190 -10.16 23.32 7.96
CA LEU A 190 -8.79 22.80 8.00
C LEU A 190 -8.77 21.28 8.24
N ALA A 191 -9.68 20.75 9.06
CA ALA A 191 -9.79 19.32 9.30
C ALA A 191 -10.26 18.56 8.05
N ASP A 192 -11.28 19.07 7.36
CA ASP A 192 -11.79 18.50 6.11
C ASP A 192 -10.69 18.50 5.04
N ALA A 193 -9.98 19.62 4.86
CA ALA A 193 -8.90 19.73 3.87
C ALA A 193 -7.64 18.91 4.20
N LEU A 194 -7.36 18.63 5.47
CA LEU A 194 -6.30 17.69 5.87
C LEU A 194 -6.73 16.23 5.63
N GLN A 195 -8.01 15.93 5.82
CA GLN A 195 -8.57 14.61 5.51
C GLN A 195 -8.60 14.34 3.98
N GLU A 196 -8.84 15.35 3.14
CA GLU A 196 -8.73 15.25 1.67
C GLU A 196 -7.33 14.81 1.18
N ILE A 197 -6.27 15.01 1.97
CA ILE A 197 -4.88 14.64 1.64
C ILE A 197 -4.34 13.48 2.49
N ASP A 198 -5.23 12.65 3.05
CA ASP A 198 -4.91 11.50 3.93
C ASP A 198 -4.04 11.86 5.17
N THR A 199 -4.11 13.12 5.62
CA THR A 199 -3.37 13.58 6.81
C THR A 199 -4.26 13.56 8.05
N ARG A 200 -3.92 12.71 9.01
CA ARG A 200 -4.67 12.57 10.26
C ARG A 200 -4.28 13.64 11.29
N ILE A 201 -5.26 14.36 11.82
CA ILE A 201 -5.08 15.15 13.04
C ILE A 201 -4.99 14.19 14.23
N VAL A 202 -3.84 14.15 14.90
CA VAL A 202 -3.57 13.25 16.04
C VAL A 202 -4.04 13.86 17.36
N TYR A 203 -3.86 15.16 17.53
CA TYR A 203 -4.29 15.91 18.70
C TYR A 203 -4.68 17.34 18.33
N ARG A 204 -5.66 17.88 19.07
CA ARG A 204 -6.10 19.27 19.01
C ARG A 204 -5.92 19.87 20.40
N SER A 205 -5.06 20.88 20.52
CA SER A 205 -4.81 21.60 21.76
C SER A 205 -5.50 22.95 21.71
N VAL A 206 -6.37 23.20 22.67
CA VAL A 206 -7.18 24.42 22.76
C VAL A 206 -6.66 25.27 23.91
N ILE A 207 -6.20 26.49 23.60
CA ILE A 207 -5.59 27.38 24.58
C ILE A 207 -6.49 28.60 24.81
N SER A 208 -7.25 28.59 25.91
CA SER A 208 -8.05 29.75 26.34
C SER A 208 -7.28 30.74 27.22
N LYS A 209 -6.18 30.31 27.86
CA LYS A 209 -5.40 31.15 28.80
C LYS A 209 -3.89 30.85 28.72
N PRO A 210 -3.01 31.87 28.82
CA PRO A 210 -1.55 31.68 28.79
C PRO A 210 -1.01 30.66 29.80
N LYS A 211 -1.65 30.53 30.97
CA LYS A 211 -1.24 29.62 32.04
C LYS A 211 -1.35 28.13 31.64
N ASN A 212 -2.15 27.80 30.64
CA ASN A 212 -2.38 26.42 30.20
C ASN A 212 -1.29 25.93 29.23
N ILE A 213 -0.55 26.86 28.60
CA ILE A 213 0.45 26.58 27.55
C ILE A 213 1.48 25.53 27.98
N PRO A 214 2.16 25.63 29.15
CA PRO A 214 3.21 24.66 29.50
C PRO A 214 2.67 23.24 29.69
N LEU A 215 1.45 23.11 30.24
CA LEU A 215 0.81 21.82 30.51
C LEU A 215 0.39 21.12 29.21
N GLU A 216 -0.07 21.87 28.22
CA GLU A 216 -0.37 21.34 26.88
C GLU A 216 0.91 20.98 26.09
N LEU A 217 1.98 21.79 26.20
CA LEU A 217 3.26 21.50 25.56
C LEU A 217 3.88 20.19 26.06
N GLU A 218 3.83 19.89 27.36
CA GLU A 218 4.31 18.62 27.90
C GLU A 218 3.49 17.41 27.42
N LYS A 219 2.16 17.54 27.24
CA LYS A 219 1.35 16.51 26.58
C LYS A 219 1.80 16.25 25.14
N ILE A 220 1.99 17.31 24.36
CA ILE A 220 2.40 17.24 22.94
C ILE A 220 3.81 16.63 22.80
N LYS A 221 4.74 17.03 23.67
CA LYS A 221 6.12 16.52 23.74
C LYS A 221 6.18 15.00 24.01
N ALA A 222 5.21 14.46 24.75
CA ALA A 222 5.10 13.02 25.02
C ALA A 222 4.55 12.19 23.84
N MET A 223 3.96 12.82 22.82
CA MET A 223 3.44 12.13 21.61
C MET A 223 4.58 11.77 20.65
N GLU A 224 4.28 11.01 19.59
CA GLU A 224 5.25 10.69 18.52
C GLU A 224 5.28 11.76 17.41
N THR A 225 4.14 12.37 17.11
CA THR A 225 4.01 13.39 16.06
C THR A 225 4.81 14.64 16.42
N ARG A 226 5.49 15.21 15.42
CA ARG A 226 6.39 16.38 15.54
C ARG A 226 6.02 17.52 14.59
N VAL A 227 5.04 17.35 13.71
CA VAL A 227 4.41 18.43 12.93
C VAL A 227 3.35 19.11 13.77
N ILE A 228 3.54 20.40 14.02
CA ILE A 228 2.66 21.22 14.84
C ILE A 228 2.25 22.45 14.01
N LEU A 229 0.94 22.64 13.81
CA LEU A 229 0.35 23.82 13.19
C LEU A 229 -0.29 24.70 14.26
N VAL A 230 0.06 25.98 14.28
CA VAL A 230 -0.36 26.97 15.28
C VAL A 230 -1.26 28.02 14.63
N HIS A 231 -2.48 28.15 15.15
CA HIS A 231 -3.46 29.16 14.72
C HIS A 231 -3.95 29.98 15.92
N MET A 232 -3.25 31.09 16.19
CA MET A 232 -3.43 31.92 17.39
C MET A 232 -3.15 33.38 17.07
N THR A 233 -3.54 34.29 17.96
CA THR A 233 -3.09 35.69 17.96
C THR A 233 -1.61 35.82 18.35
N ASP A 234 -1.01 36.97 18.06
CA ASP A 234 0.31 37.39 18.53
C ASP A 234 0.47 37.34 20.05
N ALA A 235 -0.55 37.78 20.80
CA ALA A 235 -0.54 37.82 22.27
C ALA A 235 -0.36 36.44 22.93
N LEU A 236 -0.99 35.39 22.39
CA LEU A 236 -0.81 34.01 22.86
C LEU A 236 0.35 33.30 22.17
N GLY A 237 0.51 33.47 20.85
CA GLY A 237 1.57 32.85 20.06
C GLY A 237 2.97 33.22 20.55
N SER A 238 3.18 34.48 20.95
CA SER A 238 4.43 34.92 21.56
C SER A 238 4.80 34.11 22.81
N ARG A 239 3.82 33.88 23.68
CA ARG A 239 4.00 33.10 24.92
C ARG A 239 4.18 31.61 24.62
N LEU A 240 3.50 31.09 23.59
CA LEU A 240 3.64 29.72 23.12
C LEU A 240 5.08 29.43 22.65
N PHE A 241 5.65 30.26 21.77
CA PHE A 241 6.99 29.99 21.22
C PHE A 241 8.11 30.20 22.24
N LEU A 242 7.98 31.18 23.16
CA LEU A 242 8.88 31.30 24.30
C LEU A 242 8.87 30.04 25.18
N ALA A 243 7.68 29.52 25.51
CA ALA A 243 7.55 28.29 26.29
C ALA A 243 8.04 27.05 25.52
N ALA A 244 7.74 26.91 24.23
CA ALA A 244 8.20 25.82 23.38
C ALA A 244 9.73 25.78 23.22
N ASN A 245 10.37 26.95 23.20
CA ASN A 245 11.83 27.04 23.21
C ASN A 245 12.41 26.61 24.58
N GLN A 246 11.82 27.08 25.69
CA GLN A 246 12.22 26.69 27.05
C GLN A 246 12.05 25.18 27.33
N THR A 247 10.99 24.54 26.80
CA THR A 247 10.74 23.10 26.97
C THR A 247 11.55 22.21 26.02
N GLY A 248 12.36 22.81 25.12
CA GLY A 248 13.22 22.11 24.16
C GLY A 248 12.53 21.64 22.88
N MET A 249 11.30 22.10 22.60
CA MET A 249 10.52 21.73 21.40
C MET A 249 10.90 22.54 20.15
N MET A 250 11.81 23.51 20.26
CA MET A 250 12.45 24.20 19.11
C MET A 250 13.75 23.50 18.65
N SER A 251 13.88 22.19 18.94
CA SER A 251 15.04 21.37 18.63
C SER A 251 14.91 20.57 17.33
N LYS A 252 16.01 19.95 16.89
CA LYS A 252 16.07 19.15 15.66
C LYS A 252 15.03 18.03 15.66
N GLY A 253 14.19 17.99 14.62
CA GLY A 253 13.16 16.98 14.42
C GLY A 253 11.73 17.49 14.59
N TYR A 254 11.54 18.66 15.21
CA TYR A 254 10.25 19.36 15.24
C TYR A 254 10.00 20.13 13.94
N VAL A 255 8.73 20.26 13.59
CA VAL A 255 8.23 21.10 12.50
C VAL A 255 7.13 21.98 13.08
N TRP A 256 7.34 23.29 12.99
CA TRP A 256 6.37 24.29 13.45
C TRP A 256 5.88 25.10 12.25
N MET A 257 4.57 25.13 12.07
CA MET A 257 3.88 25.93 11.05
C MET A 257 2.97 26.96 11.74
N ILE A 258 2.91 28.18 11.21
CA ILE A 258 2.02 29.25 11.70
C ILE A 258 1.08 29.74 10.59
N THR A 259 -0.15 30.09 10.98
CA THR A 259 -1.11 30.78 10.11
C THR A 259 -0.74 32.24 9.89
N ASP A 260 -1.41 32.88 8.92
CA ASP A 260 -1.25 34.30 8.60
C ASP A 260 -1.46 35.25 9.80
N GLY A 261 -2.37 34.94 10.72
CA GLY A 261 -2.59 35.69 11.95
C GLY A 261 -1.33 35.90 12.82
N LEU A 262 -0.33 35.00 12.75
CA LEU A 262 0.98 35.18 13.38
C LEU A 262 2.06 35.61 12.40
N SER A 263 2.12 35.02 11.20
CA SER A 263 3.19 35.28 10.23
C SER A 263 3.18 36.73 9.71
N THR A 264 2.01 37.36 9.69
CA THR A 264 1.80 38.75 9.27
C THR A 264 2.35 39.75 10.29
N LEU A 265 2.45 39.34 11.56
CA LEU A 265 2.87 40.18 12.68
C LEU A 265 4.32 39.93 13.14
N LEU A 266 5.07 39.02 12.49
CA LEU A 266 6.44 38.62 12.87
C LEU A 266 7.43 39.79 13.09
N HIS A 267 7.28 40.87 12.34
CA HIS A 267 8.09 42.09 12.46
C HIS A 267 7.72 42.93 13.69
N SER A 268 6.43 42.92 14.08
CA SER A 268 5.92 43.63 15.25
C SER A 268 6.17 42.89 16.57
N LEU A 269 6.50 41.59 16.52
CA LEU A 269 6.85 40.80 17.70
C LEU A 269 8.17 41.27 18.33
N GLU A 270 8.26 41.16 19.65
CA GLU A 270 9.52 41.38 20.37
C GLU A 270 10.64 40.48 19.82
N LYS A 271 11.84 41.03 19.65
CA LYS A 271 12.99 40.30 19.12
C LYS A 271 13.26 38.98 19.85
N GLN A 272 13.04 38.91 21.16
CA GLN A 272 13.19 37.68 21.94
C GLN A 272 12.23 36.56 21.49
N VAL A 273 11.01 36.91 21.09
CA VAL A 273 10.00 35.99 20.55
C VAL A 273 10.43 35.51 19.17
N THR A 274 10.77 36.42 18.25
CA THR A 274 11.20 36.06 16.89
C THR A 274 12.50 35.24 16.89
N GLU A 275 13.41 35.47 17.85
CA GLU A 275 14.58 34.62 18.07
C GLU A 275 14.24 33.22 18.58
N SER A 276 13.15 33.05 19.34
CA SER A 276 12.66 31.74 19.80
C SER A 276 12.02 30.93 18.68
N MET A 277 11.46 31.60 17.66
CA MET A 277 10.79 31.02 16.50
C MET A 277 11.75 30.50 15.40
N GLN A 278 13.00 30.18 15.72
CA GLN A 278 13.99 29.72 14.74
C GLN A 278 13.51 28.46 13.99
N GLY A 279 13.34 28.60 12.68
CA GLY A 279 12.97 27.52 11.77
C GLY A 279 11.47 27.26 11.66
N VAL A 280 10.62 28.11 12.26
CA VAL A 280 9.18 28.12 12.00
C VAL A 280 8.92 28.44 10.52
N LEU A 281 7.97 27.74 9.91
CA LEU A 281 7.41 28.07 8.61
C LEU A 281 6.09 28.82 8.81
N GLY A 282 5.85 29.86 8.02
CA GLY A 282 4.57 30.57 7.98
C GLY A 282 4.09 30.79 6.57
N ILE A 283 2.82 31.16 6.42
CA ILE A 283 2.26 31.67 5.18
C ILE A 283 1.59 33.02 5.43
N ARG A 284 1.63 33.94 4.46
CA ARG A 284 0.85 35.19 4.50
C ARG A 284 0.41 35.64 3.12
N PRO A 285 -0.61 36.50 2.97
CA PRO A 285 -0.97 37.11 1.69
C PRO A 285 0.21 37.92 1.11
N HIS A 286 0.46 37.80 -0.19
CA HIS A 286 1.49 38.59 -0.87
C HIS A 286 1.02 40.04 -1.08
N VAL A 287 1.88 41.02 -0.76
CA VAL A 287 1.64 42.44 -1.05
C VAL A 287 2.49 42.87 -2.26
N PRO A 288 1.87 43.27 -3.38
CA PRO A 288 2.61 43.68 -4.56
C PRO A 288 3.38 44.99 -4.30
N ASN A 289 4.67 45.01 -4.62
CA ASN A 289 5.53 46.18 -4.46
C ASN A 289 5.25 47.25 -5.54
N THR A 290 4.14 47.99 -5.39
CA THR A 290 3.75 49.08 -6.29
C THR A 290 4.55 50.35 -6.03
N LYS A 291 4.69 51.21 -7.05
CA LYS A 291 5.30 52.55 -6.90
C LYS A 291 4.63 53.37 -5.79
N ARG A 292 3.30 53.30 -5.72
CA ARG A 292 2.48 53.97 -4.70
C ARG A 292 2.84 53.52 -3.28
N LEU A 293 3.07 52.22 -3.08
CA LEU A 293 3.49 51.66 -1.79
C LEU A 293 4.92 52.12 -1.41
N GLN A 294 5.82 52.25 -2.39
CA GLN A 294 7.16 52.80 -2.16
C GLN A 294 7.11 54.29 -1.79
N GLU A 295 6.37 55.11 -2.54
CA GLU A 295 6.14 56.53 -2.23
C GLU A 295 5.54 56.73 -0.84
N PHE A 296 4.57 55.91 -0.45
CA PHE A 296 3.95 55.92 0.87
C PHE A 296 4.97 55.63 1.99
N LYS A 297 5.80 54.58 1.83
CA LYS A 297 6.90 54.27 2.76
C LYS A 297 7.87 55.44 2.92
N THR A 298 8.32 56.03 1.82
CA THR A 298 9.28 57.15 1.84
C THR A 298 8.67 58.40 2.49
N ARG A 299 7.41 58.72 2.19
CA ARG A 299 6.69 59.89 2.75
C ARG A 299 6.54 59.80 4.26
N TRP A 300 6.03 58.67 4.76
CA TRP A 300 5.72 58.47 6.17
C TRP A 300 6.89 57.85 6.96
N LYS A 301 8.05 57.63 6.32
CA LYS A 301 9.26 57.02 6.90
C LYS A 301 9.01 55.65 7.54
N ILE A 302 8.08 54.88 6.96
CA ILE A 302 7.70 53.56 7.45
C ILE A 302 8.72 52.52 6.97
N SER A 303 9.47 51.94 7.92
CA SER A 303 10.45 50.89 7.64
C SER A 303 9.80 49.57 7.22
N GLU A 304 8.74 49.16 7.91
CA GLU A 304 8.12 47.84 7.80
C GLU A 304 6.61 47.95 7.57
N ILE A 305 6.08 47.08 6.71
CA ILE A 305 4.65 47.06 6.38
C ILE A 305 3.92 46.23 7.42
N ASN A 306 2.83 46.76 7.99
CA ASN A 306 1.81 45.93 8.64
C ASN A 306 0.58 45.80 7.73
N LEU A 307 0.18 44.56 7.46
CA LEU A 307 -0.89 44.25 6.50
C LEU A 307 -2.28 44.70 6.99
N PHE A 308 -2.56 44.61 8.29
CA PHE A 308 -3.79 45.16 8.87
C PHE A 308 -3.85 46.69 8.73
N GLY A 309 -2.69 47.37 8.84
CA GLY A 309 -2.57 48.79 8.52
C GLY A 309 -2.89 49.11 7.06
N LEU A 310 -2.37 48.32 6.11
CA LEU A 310 -2.73 48.48 4.69
C LEU A 310 -4.21 48.28 4.43
N TRP A 311 -4.83 47.25 5.04
CA TRP A 311 -6.26 47.02 4.90
C TRP A 311 -7.09 48.13 5.56
N ALA A 312 -6.69 48.67 6.71
CA ALA A 312 -7.34 49.83 7.32
C ALA A 312 -7.28 51.06 6.40
N TYR A 313 -6.11 51.34 5.81
CA TYR A 313 -5.94 52.44 4.85
C TYR A 313 -6.84 52.27 3.62
N ASP A 314 -6.82 51.09 2.99
CA ASP A 314 -7.65 50.82 1.81
C ASP A 314 -9.15 50.76 2.15
N THR A 315 -9.52 50.39 3.38
CA THR A 315 -10.92 50.47 3.86
C THR A 315 -11.44 51.90 3.90
N ILE A 316 -10.64 52.84 4.42
CA ILE A 316 -10.98 54.27 4.46
C ILE A 316 -11.09 54.82 3.03
N TRP A 317 -10.19 54.43 2.13
CA TRP A 317 -10.26 54.80 0.71
C TRP A 317 -11.51 54.27 0.01
N ALA A 318 -11.89 53.02 0.29
CA ALA A 318 -13.10 52.41 -0.25
C ALA A 318 -14.36 53.14 0.25
N LEU A 319 -14.43 53.42 1.56
CA LEU A 319 -15.57 54.07 2.20
C LEU A 319 -15.74 55.53 1.75
N ALA A 320 -14.67 56.32 1.74
CA ALA A 320 -14.70 57.72 1.30
C ALA A 320 -15.13 57.83 -0.17
N LYS A 321 -14.66 56.92 -1.03
CA LYS A 321 -15.07 56.85 -2.44
C LYS A 321 -16.53 56.40 -2.61
N ALA A 322 -17.01 55.45 -1.80
CA ALA A 322 -18.41 55.02 -1.84
C ALA A 322 -19.38 56.14 -1.40
N ILE A 323 -19.00 56.91 -0.37
CA ILE A 323 -19.81 58.03 0.14
C ILE A 323 -19.94 59.17 -0.88
N GLU A 324 -18.87 59.51 -1.61
CA GLU A 324 -18.97 60.50 -2.71
C GLU A 324 -19.96 60.03 -3.79
N LEU A 325 -19.91 58.74 -4.19
CA LEU A 325 -20.84 58.16 -5.17
C LEU A 325 -22.30 58.15 -4.69
N VAL A 326 -22.55 58.10 -3.37
CA VAL A 326 -23.90 58.26 -2.79
C VAL A 326 -24.35 59.72 -2.87
N SER A 327 -23.47 60.68 -2.57
CA SER A 327 -23.77 62.13 -2.68
C SER A 327 -24.09 62.54 -4.12
N GLU A 328 -23.32 62.06 -5.11
CA GLU A 328 -23.64 62.24 -6.54
C GLU A 328 -25.01 61.66 -6.90
N SER A 329 -25.33 60.45 -6.40
CA SER A 329 -26.63 59.79 -6.65
C SER A 329 -27.80 60.60 -6.11
N HIS A 330 -27.68 61.19 -4.91
CA HIS A 330 -28.71 62.05 -4.34
C HIS A 330 -28.79 63.43 -5.00
N SER A 331 -27.68 63.98 -5.52
CA SER A 331 -27.72 65.28 -6.22
C SER A 331 -28.47 65.24 -7.56
N ASN A 332 -28.64 64.06 -8.16
CA ASN A 332 -29.44 63.84 -9.37
C ASN A 332 -30.90 63.44 -9.07
N ALA A 333 -31.23 63.11 -7.82
CA ALA A 333 -32.58 62.76 -7.40
C ALA A 333 -33.20 63.96 -6.66
N SER A 334 -33.95 64.78 -7.41
CA SER A 334 -34.68 65.94 -6.85
C SER A 334 -35.48 65.55 -5.61
N THR A 335 -35.27 66.27 -4.52
CA THR A 335 -35.82 65.99 -3.19
C THR A 335 -37.35 66.04 -3.18
N GLN A 336 -38.00 64.90 -3.45
CA GLN A 336 -39.34 64.65 -2.94
C GLN A 336 -39.20 64.12 -1.52
N SER A 337 -39.21 65.04 -0.55
CA SER A 337 -39.46 64.72 0.85
C SER A 337 -40.91 64.23 0.98
N ILE A 338 -41.13 62.95 0.69
CA ILE A 338 -42.39 62.30 0.97
C ILE A 338 -42.43 62.01 2.46
N ASP A 339 -42.99 62.97 3.21
CA ASP A 339 -43.25 62.91 4.64
C ASP A 339 -44.43 61.95 4.91
N ASN A 340 -44.23 60.67 4.57
CA ASN A 340 -45.21 59.61 4.78
C ASN A 340 -44.94 58.94 6.12
N GLY A 341 -45.67 59.38 7.14
CA GLY A 341 -45.77 58.69 8.42
C GLY A 341 -46.20 57.23 8.24
N ARG A 342 -45.23 56.32 8.23
CA ARG A 342 -45.43 54.87 8.29
C ARG A 342 -44.93 54.36 9.62
N ASN A 343 -45.91 53.95 10.43
CA ASN A 343 -45.84 53.19 11.68
C ASN A 343 -44.42 52.77 12.12
N ILE A 344 -44.02 53.28 13.27
CA ILE A 344 -42.79 52.91 13.99
C ILE A 344 -42.89 51.43 14.39
N GLY A 345 -42.43 50.55 13.50
CA GLY A 345 -42.26 49.13 13.77
C GLY A 345 -41.08 48.94 14.71
N GLU A 346 -41.38 48.79 16.00
CA GLU A 346 -40.49 48.31 17.08
C GLU A 346 -39.00 48.64 16.91
N ALA A 347 -38.62 49.87 17.29
CA ALA A 347 -37.22 50.28 17.36
C ALA A 347 -36.44 49.44 18.39
N PHE A 348 -35.80 48.36 17.94
CA PHE A 348 -34.97 47.48 18.76
C PHE A 348 -33.88 48.32 19.47
N LEU A 349 -33.86 48.30 20.81
CA LEU A 349 -33.00 49.14 21.67
C LEU A 349 -33.11 50.68 21.45
N GLY A 350 -34.14 51.13 20.74
CA GLY A 350 -34.30 52.52 20.32
C GLY A 350 -33.40 52.92 19.14
N LEU A 351 -32.95 51.95 18.32
CA LEU A 351 -32.24 52.20 17.07
C LEU A 351 -33.21 52.63 15.96
N ARG A 352 -32.86 53.68 15.22
CA ARG A 352 -33.53 54.05 13.97
C ARG A 352 -32.87 53.28 12.82
N VAL A 353 -33.68 52.82 11.87
CA VAL A 353 -33.20 52.20 10.62
C VAL A 353 -32.54 53.28 9.74
N SER A 354 -31.33 53.03 9.26
CA SER A 354 -30.59 53.93 8.38
C SER A 354 -31.13 53.90 6.96
N GLU A 355 -31.54 55.06 6.45
CA GLU A 355 -32.08 55.22 5.10
C GLU A 355 -30.98 55.25 4.02
N SER A 356 -29.77 55.75 4.32
CA SER A 356 -28.63 55.77 3.40
C SER A 356 -27.82 54.46 3.40
N GLY A 357 -27.86 53.70 4.50
CA GLY A 357 -27.06 52.50 4.72
C GLY A 357 -27.14 51.44 3.61
N PRO A 358 -28.33 51.04 3.11
CA PRO A 358 -28.46 50.09 2.01
C PRO A 358 -27.84 50.59 0.69
N VAL A 359 -27.95 51.88 0.40
CA VAL A 359 -27.39 52.50 -0.82
C VAL A 359 -25.87 52.57 -0.73
N LEU A 360 -25.34 52.98 0.43
CA LEU A 360 -23.90 53.01 0.71
C LEU A 360 -23.27 51.61 0.61
N LEU A 361 -23.94 50.60 1.17
CA LEU A 361 -23.55 49.18 1.08
C LEU A 361 -23.43 48.70 -0.37
N GLU A 362 -24.38 49.10 -1.23
CA GLU A 362 -24.33 48.78 -2.67
C GLU A 362 -23.13 49.46 -3.35
N LYS A 363 -22.96 50.78 -3.18
CA LYS A 363 -21.82 51.52 -3.77
C LYS A 363 -20.47 50.96 -3.30
N LEU A 364 -20.36 50.57 -2.02
CA LEU A 364 -19.13 50.01 -1.48
C LEU A 364 -18.79 48.65 -2.13
N LYS A 365 -19.79 47.79 -2.39
CA LYS A 365 -19.61 46.50 -3.11
C LYS A 365 -19.14 46.70 -4.56
N PHE A 366 -19.48 47.81 -5.21
CA PHE A 366 -19.01 48.15 -6.56
C PHE A 366 -17.68 48.92 -6.61
N THR A 367 -17.17 49.39 -5.47
CA THR A 367 -15.96 50.23 -5.42
C THR A 367 -14.70 49.46 -5.83
N ARG A 368 -13.95 50.06 -6.77
CA ARG A 368 -12.67 49.52 -7.31
C ARG A 368 -11.62 50.62 -7.39
N PHE A 369 -10.39 50.30 -7.01
CA PHE A 369 -9.20 51.16 -7.14
C PHE A 369 -7.91 50.35 -6.93
N GLU A 370 -6.76 50.97 -7.19
CA GLU A 370 -5.45 50.44 -6.82
C GLU A 370 -5.03 51.06 -5.47
N GLY A 371 -5.10 50.25 -4.42
CA GLY A 371 -4.78 50.59 -3.03
C GLY A 371 -3.31 50.33 -2.68
N LEU A 372 -2.99 50.37 -1.40
CA LEU A 372 -1.66 50.00 -0.90
C LEU A 372 -1.47 48.48 -0.76
N SER A 373 -2.54 47.73 -0.48
CA SER A 373 -2.50 46.25 -0.47
C SER A 373 -2.59 45.62 -1.87
N GLY A 374 -2.71 46.43 -2.93
CA GLY A 374 -2.84 45.99 -4.33
C GLY A 374 -4.17 46.41 -4.96
N LYS A 375 -4.72 45.56 -5.84
CA LYS A 375 -5.99 45.86 -6.54
C LYS A 375 -7.18 45.61 -5.62
N PHE A 376 -7.80 46.66 -5.09
CA PHE A 376 -8.97 46.55 -4.23
C PHE A 376 -10.22 46.17 -5.06
N ARG A 377 -10.80 45.01 -4.72
CA ARG A 377 -12.05 44.49 -5.30
C ARG A 377 -12.73 43.57 -4.29
N LEU A 378 -13.98 43.88 -3.96
CA LEU A 378 -14.84 42.99 -3.17
C LEU A 378 -15.57 42.00 -4.09
N ILE A 379 -15.53 40.71 -3.77
CA ILE A 379 -16.35 39.66 -4.37
C ILE A 379 -17.27 39.12 -3.28
N ARG A 380 -18.59 39.15 -3.53
CA ARG A 380 -19.62 38.73 -2.55
C ARG A 380 -19.49 39.42 -1.18
N GLY A 381 -18.92 40.64 -1.14
CA GLY A 381 -18.70 41.40 0.10
C GLY A 381 -17.37 41.15 0.82
N GLN A 382 -16.45 40.35 0.26
CA GLN A 382 -15.11 40.12 0.83
C GLN A 382 -13.95 40.31 -0.16
N SER A 383 -12.76 40.63 0.34
CA SER A 383 -11.53 40.78 -0.46
C SER A 383 -10.90 39.43 -0.82
N GLU A 384 -10.42 39.27 -2.06
CA GLU A 384 -9.86 38.00 -2.58
C GLU A 384 -8.32 38.00 -2.62
N VAL A 385 -7.69 36.97 -2.04
CA VAL A 385 -6.25 36.68 -2.20
C VAL A 385 -5.98 35.94 -3.52
N SER A 386 -4.98 36.41 -4.27
CA SER A 386 -4.49 35.72 -5.48
C SER A 386 -3.23 34.88 -5.23
N GLU A 387 -2.39 35.31 -4.29
CA GLU A 387 -1.03 34.79 -4.07
C GLU A 387 -0.65 34.87 -2.58
N PHE A 388 0.02 33.83 -2.08
CA PHE A 388 0.56 33.76 -0.72
C PHE A 388 2.09 33.66 -0.76
N GLU A 389 2.77 34.32 0.16
CA GLU A 389 4.18 34.13 0.48
C GLU A 389 4.34 32.97 1.48
N ILE A 390 5.33 32.11 1.26
CA ILE A 390 5.80 31.13 2.23
C ILE A 390 7.06 31.70 2.88
N VAL A 391 7.06 31.86 4.21
CA VAL A 391 8.14 32.48 5.00
C VAL A 391 8.80 31.48 5.95
N ASN A 392 10.11 31.62 6.15
CA ASN A 392 10.91 30.86 7.10
C ASN A 392 11.61 31.80 8.09
N VAL A 393 11.38 31.61 9.38
CA VAL A 393 11.90 32.48 10.46
C VAL A 393 13.34 32.11 10.83
N ARG A 394 14.22 33.11 10.91
CA ARG A 394 15.67 32.97 11.04
C ARG A 394 16.25 33.95 12.07
N ARG A 395 16.69 33.42 13.22
CA ARG A 395 17.12 34.13 14.43
C ARG A 395 17.96 35.40 14.22
N LYS A 396 18.89 35.41 13.26
CA LYS A 396 19.79 36.55 12.99
C LYS A 396 19.45 37.37 11.74
N MET A 397 18.55 36.90 10.88
CA MET A 397 18.21 37.54 9.60
C MET A 397 16.75 37.99 9.52
N GLY A 398 15.99 37.89 10.62
CA GLY A 398 14.55 38.11 10.63
C GLY A 398 13.81 36.97 9.96
N GLU A 399 12.98 37.27 8.98
CA GLU A 399 12.30 36.29 8.14
C GLU A 399 12.91 36.22 6.74
N ARG A 400 12.64 35.13 6.02
CA ARG A 400 12.95 35.01 4.60
C ARG A 400 11.80 34.37 3.85
N VAL A 401 11.31 35.03 2.80
CA VAL A 401 10.43 34.40 1.81
C VAL A 401 11.22 33.29 1.08
N ILE A 402 10.67 32.08 1.07
CA ILE A 402 11.28 30.89 0.47
C ILE A 402 10.55 30.42 -0.80
N GLY A 403 9.36 30.93 -1.06
CA GLY A 403 8.55 30.64 -2.25
C GLY A 403 7.17 31.28 -2.15
N TYR A 404 6.35 31.04 -3.16
CA TYR A 404 5.00 31.56 -3.30
C TYR A 404 4.00 30.41 -3.52
N TRP A 405 2.72 30.67 -3.24
CA TRP A 405 1.62 29.78 -3.59
C TRP A 405 0.54 30.52 -4.35
N THR A 406 0.03 29.91 -5.43
CA THR A 406 -1.11 30.45 -6.20
C THR A 406 -2.11 29.35 -6.55
N LYS A 407 -3.41 29.71 -6.66
CA LYS A 407 -4.49 28.79 -7.04
C LYS A 407 -4.25 28.02 -8.36
N LYS A 408 -3.44 28.57 -9.27
CA LYS A 408 -3.14 27.99 -10.60
C LYS A 408 -1.91 27.07 -10.61
N LYS A 409 -0.89 27.36 -9.80
CA LYS A 409 0.44 26.71 -9.88
C LYS A 409 0.79 25.85 -8.66
N GLY A 410 0.00 25.90 -7.60
CA GLY A 410 0.43 25.38 -6.31
C GLY A 410 1.64 26.16 -5.81
N ILE A 411 2.67 25.44 -5.34
CA ILE A 411 3.89 25.99 -4.76
C ILE A 411 4.97 26.26 -5.84
N SER A 412 5.49 27.49 -5.90
CA SER A 412 6.57 27.91 -6.81
C SER A 412 7.69 28.69 -6.10
N SER A 413 8.89 28.70 -6.69
CA SER A 413 10.00 29.56 -6.25
C SER A 413 9.81 31.02 -6.70
N ASP A 414 9.35 31.21 -7.94
CA ASP A 414 9.04 32.52 -8.53
C ASP A 414 7.59 32.97 -8.28
N SER A 415 7.39 34.29 -8.20
CA SER A 415 6.09 34.96 -8.22
C SER A 415 5.64 35.28 -9.67
N GLY A 416 4.33 35.29 -9.90
CA GLY A 416 3.72 35.80 -11.14
C GLY A 416 3.26 34.75 -12.17
N GLU A 417 2.39 35.19 -13.08
CA GLU A 417 1.62 34.29 -13.96
C GLU A 417 2.46 33.59 -15.05
N ASN A 418 3.62 34.12 -15.45
CA ASN A 418 4.36 33.66 -16.64
C ASN A 418 5.43 32.56 -16.41
N ALA A 419 5.73 32.15 -15.17
CA ALA A 419 6.64 31.03 -14.90
C ALA A 419 6.08 29.66 -15.37
N LYS A 420 6.93 28.82 -15.96
CA LYS A 420 6.57 27.51 -16.59
C LYS A 420 5.96 26.51 -15.59
N MET A 421 5.04 25.68 -16.08
CA MET A 421 4.38 24.60 -15.33
C MET A 421 5.39 23.47 -15.03
N GLY A 422 5.85 23.34 -13.78
CA GLY A 422 6.94 22.42 -13.43
C GLY A 422 6.98 22.05 -11.94
N TYR A 423 5.99 21.28 -11.47
CA TYR A 423 5.80 20.91 -10.06
C TYR A 423 6.99 20.18 -9.40
N LEU A 424 7.83 19.46 -10.16
CA LEU A 424 8.95 18.70 -9.58
C LEU A 424 10.23 19.52 -9.40
N SER A 425 10.54 20.48 -10.27
CA SER A 425 11.81 21.23 -10.19
C SER A 425 11.80 22.31 -9.11
N SER A 426 10.63 22.89 -8.80
CA SER A 426 10.51 23.95 -7.77
C SER A 426 10.71 23.42 -6.34
N MET A 427 10.27 22.20 -6.05
CA MET A 427 10.26 21.70 -4.67
C MET A 427 11.66 21.42 -4.14
N ASP A 428 12.58 20.91 -4.96
CA ASP A 428 13.98 20.69 -4.58
C ASP A 428 14.74 21.99 -4.26
N GLU A 429 14.38 23.10 -4.93
CA GLU A 429 14.93 24.43 -4.60
C GLU A 429 14.37 24.97 -3.29
N LEU A 430 13.06 24.79 -3.08
CA LEU A 430 12.38 25.18 -1.85
C LEU A 430 12.91 24.43 -0.62
N ILE A 431 13.12 23.11 -0.74
CA ILE A 431 13.72 22.26 0.29
C ILE A 431 15.12 22.77 0.68
N LYS A 432 15.95 23.15 -0.30
CA LYS A 432 17.29 23.74 -0.04
C LYS A 432 17.22 25.11 0.64
N GLY A 433 16.10 25.83 0.49
CA GLY A 433 15.88 27.14 1.09
C GLY A 433 15.47 27.11 2.57
N ILE A 434 14.96 25.99 3.08
CA ILE A 434 14.39 25.90 4.43
C ILE A 434 15.48 25.60 5.48
N ILE A 435 15.41 26.30 6.60
CA ILE A 435 16.13 25.94 7.82
C ILE A 435 15.07 25.53 8.85
N TRP A 436 15.18 24.31 9.35
CA TRP A 436 14.27 23.74 10.35
C TRP A 436 14.76 24.05 11.78
N PRO A 437 13.89 23.86 12.80
CA PRO A 437 14.29 23.96 14.21
C PRO A 437 15.54 23.13 14.54
N GLY A 438 16.36 23.62 15.47
CA GLY A 438 17.69 23.07 15.73
C GLY A 438 18.71 23.22 14.58
N TYR A 439 18.52 24.19 13.68
CA TYR A 439 19.39 24.48 12.52
C TYR A 439 19.56 23.32 11.52
N ALA A 440 18.60 22.40 11.47
CA ALA A 440 18.66 21.29 10.52
C ALA A 440 18.35 21.75 9.08
N LYS A 441 19.17 21.31 8.12
CA LYS A 441 18.90 21.48 6.67
C LYS A 441 18.10 20.33 6.07
N ALA A 442 18.21 19.13 6.65
CA ALA A 442 17.44 17.97 6.23
C ALA A 442 16.00 18.07 6.75
N THR A 443 15.03 17.81 5.88
CA THR A 443 13.59 17.79 6.21
C THR A 443 13.30 16.81 7.36
N PRO A 444 12.67 17.25 8.46
CA PRO A 444 12.23 16.35 9.51
C PRO A 444 11.13 15.41 9.00
N LYS A 445 11.13 14.17 9.49
CA LYS A 445 10.14 13.14 9.11
C LYS A 445 8.70 13.45 9.58
N GLY A 446 8.52 14.49 10.40
CA GLY A 446 7.23 14.87 10.98
C GLY A 446 6.80 14.02 12.18
N TRP A 447 7.58 13.01 12.55
CA TRP A 447 7.40 12.18 13.75
C TRP A 447 8.78 11.79 14.31
N ASN A 448 8.81 11.42 15.59
CA ASN A 448 9.97 10.82 16.24
C ASN A 448 9.48 9.79 17.26
N ILE A 449 10.24 8.71 17.44
CA ILE A 449 10.03 7.76 18.54
C ILE A 449 10.19 8.56 19.86
N PRO A 450 9.36 8.33 20.90
CA PRO A 450 9.37 9.19 22.08
C PRO A 450 10.75 9.20 22.76
N VAL A 451 11.31 10.40 22.95
CA VAL A 451 12.66 10.60 23.53
C VAL A 451 12.71 10.22 25.02
N THR A 452 11.55 9.91 25.61
CA THR A 452 11.34 9.43 27.00
C THR A 452 11.84 8.00 27.27
N GLY A 453 12.99 7.62 26.70
CA GLY A 453 13.78 6.43 27.09
C GLY A 453 13.13 5.06 26.91
N LYS A 454 11.87 4.98 26.46
CA LYS A 454 11.14 3.74 26.28
C LYS A 454 11.54 3.08 24.96
N GLN A 455 12.41 2.10 25.08
CA GLN A 455 12.63 1.09 24.04
C GLN A 455 11.30 0.39 23.73
N LEU A 456 11.05 0.09 22.45
CA LEU A 456 9.88 -0.70 22.06
C LEU A 456 9.96 -2.10 22.69
N ARG A 457 8.90 -2.52 23.37
CA ARG A 457 8.79 -3.85 23.97
C ARG A 457 8.27 -4.81 22.90
N ILE A 458 9.18 -5.55 22.30
CA ILE A 458 8.87 -6.53 21.25
C ILE A 458 8.53 -7.85 21.94
N GLY A 459 7.27 -8.27 21.83
CA GLY A 459 6.84 -9.57 22.33
C GLY A 459 7.45 -10.69 21.50
N VAL A 460 7.91 -11.75 22.18
CA VAL A 460 8.34 -13.02 21.55
C VAL A 460 7.66 -14.22 22.22
N PRO A 461 7.11 -15.19 21.46
CA PRO A 461 6.51 -16.39 22.02
C PRO A 461 7.58 -17.38 22.50
N LEU A 462 7.18 -18.29 23.39
CA LEU A 462 7.95 -19.51 23.68
C LEU A 462 7.28 -20.68 22.94
N THR A 463 7.85 -21.08 21.81
CA THR A 463 7.39 -22.25 21.05
C THR A 463 7.87 -23.55 21.71
N SER A 464 7.14 -24.65 21.49
CA SER A 464 7.49 -25.96 22.04
C SER A 464 7.59 -26.99 20.92
N GLY A 465 8.75 -27.09 20.27
CA GLY A 465 9.06 -28.12 19.28
C GLY A 465 9.57 -27.62 17.93
N PHE A 466 9.26 -26.36 17.57
CA PHE A 466 9.67 -25.69 16.33
C PHE A 466 10.60 -24.52 16.65
N ASN A 467 11.75 -24.84 17.24
CA ASN A 467 12.70 -23.87 17.78
C ASN A 467 13.52 -23.17 16.68
N GLU A 468 13.45 -23.66 15.45
CA GLU A 468 14.11 -23.13 14.26
C GLU A 468 13.50 -21.79 13.81
N PHE A 469 12.20 -21.55 14.09
CA PHE A 469 11.56 -20.27 13.80
C PHE A 469 11.88 -19.20 14.84
N LEU A 470 11.87 -19.57 16.12
CA LEU A 470 12.24 -18.70 17.22
C LEU A 470 12.65 -19.48 18.47
N ASN A 471 13.76 -19.08 19.09
CA ASN A 471 14.30 -19.67 20.31
C ASN A 471 15.15 -18.66 21.09
N PHE A 472 15.18 -18.79 22.42
CA PHE A 472 16.01 -17.99 23.31
C PHE A 472 16.38 -18.80 24.55
N LYS A 473 17.49 -18.45 25.19
CA LYS A 473 17.95 -19.09 26.44
C LYS A 473 17.68 -18.15 27.62
N TRP A 474 17.62 -18.71 28.82
CA TRP A 474 17.59 -17.92 30.05
C TRP A 474 19.01 -17.82 30.58
N ASP A 475 19.45 -16.60 30.91
CA ASP A 475 20.70 -16.39 31.65
C ASP A 475 20.54 -17.00 33.05
N PRO A 476 21.43 -17.93 33.48
CA PRO A 476 21.34 -18.55 34.80
C PRO A 476 21.54 -17.59 35.97
N ILE A 477 22.12 -16.39 35.75
CA ILE A 477 22.45 -15.41 36.79
C ILE A 477 21.41 -14.28 36.84
N THR A 478 21.19 -13.58 35.72
CA THR A 478 20.25 -12.44 35.67
C THR A 478 18.79 -12.88 35.58
N LEU A 479 18.53 -14.14 35.17
CA LEU A 479 17.20 -14.67 34.85
C LEU A 479 16.50 -13.92 33.70
N GLU A 480 17.25 -13.12 32.93
CA GLU A 480 16.78 -12.48 31.71
C GLU A 480 16.93 -13.39 30.48
N PRO A 481 16.08 -13.23 29.46
CA PRO A 481 16.19 -13.96 28.21
C PRO A 481 17.38 -13.42 27.38
N THR A 482 18.29 -14.30 27.00
CA THR A 482 19.51 -14.00 26.24
C THR A 482 19.65 -14.95 25.05
N ASN A 483 20.49 -14.57 24.07
CA ASN A 483 20.73 -15.34 22.84
C ASN A 483 19.44 -15.69 22.07
N PHE A 484 18.68 -14.67 21.68
CA PHE A 484 17.60 -14.81 20.70
C PHE A 484 18.15 -15.30 19.36
N SER A 485 17.44 -16.23 18.73
CA SER A 485 17.81 -16.87 17.47
C SER A 485 16.57 -17.44 16.78
N GLY A 486 16.63 -17.67 15.47
CA GLY A 486 15.56 -18.30 14.71
C GLY A 486 15.22 -17.51 13.45
N PHE A 487 14.62 -18.17 12.47
CA PHE A 487 14.31 -17.57 11.17
C PHE A 487 13.47 -16.28 11.29
N ALA A 488 12.45 -16.25 12.15
CA ALA A 488 11.62 -15.07 12.35
C ALA A 488 12.38 -13.90 12.99
N TYR A 489 13.34 -14.20 13.88
CA TYR A 489 14.19 -13.20 14.53
C TYR A 489 15.20 -12.60 13.54
N ASP A 490 15.92 -13.44 12.79
CA ASP A 490 16.92 -12.97 11.83
C ASP A 490 16.29 -12.11 10.71
N VAL A 491 15.12 -12.51 10.20
CA VAL A 491 14.35 -11.70 9.24
C VAL A 491 13.95 -10.35 9.84
N PHE A 492 13.57 -10.31 11.13
CA PHE A 492 13.22 -9.06 11.81
C PHE A 492 14.43 -8.14 12.02
N ILE A 493 15.58 -8.68 12.41
CA ILE A 493 16.84 -7.93 12.55
C ILE A 493 17.30 -7.39 11.17
N ALA A 494 17.27 -8.22 10.13
CA ALA A 494 17.57 -7.77 8.77
C ALA A 494 16.61 -6.67 8.29
N ALA A 495 15.32 -6.73 8.70
CA ALA A 495 14.34 -5.70 8.39
C ALA A 495 14.65 -4.38 9.13
N LEU A 496 15.04 -4.46 10.40
CA LEU A 496 15.51 -3.32 11.20
C LEU A 496 16.74 -2.63 10.57
N GLU A 497 17.72 -3.39 10.08
CA GLU A 497 18.92 -2.85 9.41
C GLU A 497 18.60 -2.08 8.12
N LYS A 498 17.56 -2.51 7.39
CA LYS A 498 17.09 -1.85 6.15
C LYS A 498 16.22 -0.62 6.41
N LEU A 499 15.86 -0.31 7.67
CA LEU A 499 15.09 0.89 7.99
C LEU A 499 15.93 2.17 7.84
N PRO A 500 15.35 3.29 7.34
CA PRO A 500 16.05 4.57 7.25
C PRO A 500 16.16 5.29 8.62
N PHE A 501 16.14 4.55 9.74
CA PHE A 501 16.23 5.01 11.11
C PHE A 501 16.48 3.84 12.07
N GLN A 502 17.20 4.10 13.16
CA GLN A 502 17.36 3.15 14.26
C GLN A 502 16.12 3.13 15.16
N ILE A 503 15.74 1.95 15.64
CA ILE A 503 14.66 1.73 16.60
C ILE A 503 15.27 1.15 17.89
N PRO A 504 15.31 1.91 19.01
CA PRO A 504 15.62 1.34 20.31
C PRO A 504 14.52 0.35 20.71
N HIS A 505 14.90 -0.91 20.96
CA HIS A 505 13.96 -1.99 21.26
C HIS A 505 14.54 -2.96 22.29
N MET A 506 13.66 -3.72 22.93
CA MET A 506 14.00 -4.84 23.80
C MET A 506 13.03 -6.00 23.53
N PHE A 507 13.52 -7.24 23.57
CA PHE A 507 12.69 -8.42 23.41
C PHE A 507 12.17 -8.90 24.76
N VAL A 508 10.86 -9.18 24.85
CA VAL A 508 10.17 -9.53 26.09
C VAL A 508 9.34 -10.80 25.87
N PRO A 509 9.66 -11.92 26.54
CA PRO A 509 9.03 -13.21 26.28
C PRO A 509 7.63 -13.31 26.88
N PHE A 510 6.71 -13.92 26.14
CA PHE A 510 5.33 -14.15 26.57
C PHE A 510 5.22 -15.42 27.40
N VAL A 511 5.69 -15.36 28.65
CA VAL A 511 5.70 -16.48 29.60
C VAL A 511 4.93 -16.21 30.89
N ASN A 512 4.40 -17.27 31.48
CA ASN A 512 3.70 -17.25 32.77
C ASN A 512 4.71 -17.28 33.95
N SER A 513 4.20 -17.22 35.19
CA SER A 513 5.03 -17.26 36.41
C SER A 513 5.87 -18.54 36.55
N SER A 514 5.54 -19.61 35.83
CA SER A 514 6.27 -20.88 35.77
C SER A 514 7.18 -21.01 34.54
N ARG A 515 7.42 -19.90 33.80
CA ARG A 515 8.24 -19.81 32.57
C ARG A 515 7.77 -20.69 31.40
N GLN A 516 6.50 -21.08 31.39
CA GLN A 516 5.86 -21.71 30.23
C GLN A 516 5.15 -20.65 29.39
N SER A 517 4.79 -20.95 28.13
CA SER A 517 4.04 -20.02 27.28
C SER A 517 2.75 -19.55 27.96
N ASN A 518 2.49 -18.23 27.91
CA ASN A 518 1.42 -17.59 28.68
C ASN A 518 0.03 -17.59 28.00
N GLY A 519 -0.18 -18.48 27.03
CA GLY A 519 -1.44 -18.62 26.31
C GLY A 519 -1.26 -19.03 24.84
N THR A 520 -2.27 -18.71 24.04
CA THR A 520 -2.31 -18.90 22.58
C THR A 520 -1.75 -17.70 21.83
N TYR A 521 -1.51 -17.85 20.51
CA TYR A 521 -1.09 -16.74 19.64
C TYR A 521 -2.13 -15.60 19.60
N ASP A 522 -3.42 -15.92 19.72
CA ASP A 522 -4.48 -14.89 19.68
C ASP A 522 -4.45 -14.05 20.95
N GLU A 523 -4.35 -14.68 22.13
CA GLU A 523 -4.20 -13.98 23.42
C GLU A 523 -2.90 -13.17 23.48
N PHE A 524 -1.83 -13.68 22.88
CA PHE A 524 -0.53 -13.01 22.80
C PHE A 524 -0.59 -11.76 21.92
N LEU A 525 -1.11 -11.86 20.69
CA LEU A 525 -1.33 -10.71 19.80
C LEU A 525 -2.31 -9.70 20.41
N TYR A 526 -3.33 -10.15 21.14
CA TYR A 526 -4.26 -9.27 21.86
C TYR A 526 -3.57 -8.43 22.95
N GLN A 527 -2.41 -8.85 23.48
CA GLN A 527 -1.63 -8.03 24.41
C GLN A 527 -1.08 -6.74 23.78
N ILE A 528 -0.99 -6.65 22.44
CA ILE A 528 -0.66 -5.41 21.71
C ILE A 528 -1.80 -4.39 21.87
N LYS A 529 -3.05 -4.82 21.70
CA LYS A 529 -4.24 -3.97 21.95
C LYS A 529 -4.34 -3.52 23.41
N LEU A 530 -3.87 -4.34 24.34
CA LEU A 530 -3.73 -3.99 25.77
C LEU A 530 -2.47 -3.17 26.09
N LYS A 531 -1.66 -2.77 25.09
CA LYS A 531 -0.44 -1.96 25.21
C LYS A 531 0.64 -2.55 26.14
N LYS A 532 0.67 -3.89 26.32
CA LYS A 532 1.76 -4.57 27.05
C LYS A 532 3.00 -4.77 26.18
N PHE A 533 2.80 -5.03 24.90
CA PHE A 533 3.84 -5.04 23.87
C PHE A 533 3.54 -3.98 22.82
N ASP A 534 4.60 -3.48 22.19
CA ASP A 534 4.55 -2.41 21.18
C ASP A 534 4.72 -2.98 19.74
N ALA A 535 5.20 -4.21 19.63
CA ALA A 535 5.21 -5.06 18.44
C ALA A 535 5.33 -6.54 18.86
N VAL A 536 5.12 -7.49 17.94
CA VAL A 536 5.36 -8.92 18.15
C VAL A 536 6.18 -9.51 17.00
N VAL A 537 7.23 -10.26 17.35
CA VAL A 537 8.07 -11.04 16.43
C VAL A 537 7.84 -12.52 16.69
N ALA A 538 7.23 -13.17 15.71
CA ALA A 538 6.80 -14.56 15.79
C ALA A 538 6.48 -15.10 14.39
N ASP A 539 6.46 -16.42 14.27
CA ASP A 539 5.75 -17.26 13.30
C ASP A 539 4.21 -17.11 13.41
N ALA A 540 3.72 -15.87 13.50
CA ALA A 540 2.31 -15.56 13.63
C ALA A 540 1.64 -15.51 12.26
N THR A 541 0.79 -16.50 11.97
CA THR A 541 -0.05 -16.54 10.76
C THR A 541 -1.02 -15.37 10.70
N ILE A 542 -1.07 -14.70 9.55
CA ILE A 542 -2.00 -13.61 9.29
C ILE A 542 -3.41 -14.19 9.07
N THR A 543 -4.38 -13.77 9.90
CA THR A 543 -5.79 -14.20 9.76
C THR A 543 -6.75 -13.01 9.89
N ALA A 544 -7.92 -13.13 9.27
CA ALA A 544 -8.95 -12.08 9.29
C ALA A 544 -9.52 -11.79 10.70
N ASN A 545 -9.44 -12.75 11.63
CA ASN A 545 -9.82 -12.51 13.02
C ASN A 545 -8.75 -11.64 13.73
N ARG A 546 -7.48 -12.01 13.58
CA ARG A 546 -6.33 -11.29 14.17
C ARG A 546 -6.22 -9.85 13.66
N SER A 547 -6.50 -9.60 12.37
CA SER A 547 -6.45 -8.25 11.79
C SER A 547 -7.49 -7.26 12.36
N THR A 548 -8.46 -7.73 13.15
CA THR A 548 -9.40 -6.83 13.86
C THR A 548 -8.80 -6.13 15.08
N PHE A 549 -7.63 -6.58 15.56
CA PHE A 549 -6.97 -6.02 16.76
C PHE A 549 -5.47 -5.76 16.64
N VAL A 550 -4.82 -6.20 15.56
CA VAL A 550 -3.43 -5.86 15.19
C VAL A 550 -3.31 -5.63 13.69
N ASP A 551 -2.40 -4.75 13.27
CA ASP A 551 -1.99 -4.64 11.86
C ASP A 551 -0.75 -5.51 11.64
N PHE A 552 -0.75 -6.31 10.58
CA PHE A 552 0.39 -7.13 10.18
C PHE A 552 1.23 -6.46 9.10
N THR A 553 2.52 -6.78 9.07
CA THR A 553 3.36 -6.57 7.89
C THR A 553 2.94 -7.46 6.73
N LEU A 554 3.47 -7.18 5.53
CA LEU A 554 3.51 -8.20 4.48
C LEU A 554 4.17 -9.50 5.00
N PRO A 555 3.72 -10.68 4.53
CA PRO A 555 4.22 -11.95 5.01
C PRO A 555 5.68 -12.16 4.58
N TYR A 556 6.48 -12.76 5.47
CA TYR A 556 7.89 -13.09 5.22
C TYR A 556 8.13 -14.59 4.97
N SER A 557 7.08 -15.43 5.03
CA SER A 557 7.15 -16.88 4.80
C SER A 557 6.26 -17.35 3.64
N GLU A 558 6.49 -18.58 3.17
CA GLU A 558 5.50 -19.24 2.30
C GLU A 558 4.13 -19.32 2.99
N SER A 559 3.08 -19.20 2.18
CA SER A 559 1.69 -19.04 2.58
C SER A 559 0.89 -20.30 2.28
N GLY A 560 0.09 -20.76 3.25
CA GLY A 560 -0.86 -21.87 3.10
C GLY A 560 -0.63 -23.07 4.02
N VAL A 561 -1.66 -23.91 4.10
CA VAL A 561 -1.72 -25.16 4.87
C VAL A 561 -1.79 -26.35 3.92
N SER A 562 -1.12 -27.45 4.28
CA SER A 562 -1.19 -28.70 3.52
C SER A 562 -1.28 -29.91 4.44
N MET A 563 -1.42 -31.10 3.85
CA MET A 563 -1.51 -32.37 4.54
C MET A 563 -0.20 -33.15 4.34
N VAL A 564 0.36 -33.70 5.41
CA VAL A 564 1.48 -34.65 5.35
C VAL A 564 0.99 -36.04 5.75
N VAL A 565 1.40 -37.05 4.97
CA VAL A 565 0.97 -38.44 5.11
C VAL A 565 2.16 -39.39 4.97
N LYS A 566 1.99 -40.63 5.44
CA LYS A 566 3.00 -41.69 5.35
C LYS A 566 3.10 -42.22 3.92
N VAL A 567 4.32 -42.55 3.49
CA VAL A 567 4.59 -43.21 2.21
C VAL A 567 4.53 -44.73 2.39
N ASN A 568 3.84 -45.41 1.46
CA ASN A 568 3.79 -46.87 1.40
C ASN A 568 4.90 -47.43 0.49
N ASP A 569 5.99 -47.88 1.09
CA ASP A 569 7.10 -48.60 0.43
C ASP A 569 6.75 -50.03 0.00
N LYS A 570 5.69 -50.19 -0.81
CA LYS A 570 5.42 -51.44 -1.51
C LYS A 570 6.39 -51.58 -2.67
N LYS A 571 7.60 -52.10 -2.40
CA LYS A 571 8.50 -52.64 -3.43
C LYS A 571 7.70 -53.60 -4.32
N ASN A 572 7.46 -53.16 -5.56
CA ASN A 572 6.50 -53.78 -6.46
C ASN A 572 7.11 -55.00 -7.16
N ASN A 573 7.42 -56.05 -6.38
CA ASN A 573 8.02 -57.32 -6.83
C ASN A 573 7.03 -58.16 -7.65
N ASN A 574 6.41 -57.57 -8.66
CA ASN A 574 5.41 -58.21 -9.51
C ASN A 574 6.07 -58.93 -10.68
N ILE A 575 6.21 -60.24 -10.57
CA ILE A 575 6.82 -61.15 -11.57
C ILE A 575 6.16 -61.07 -12.96
N TRP A 576 4.91 -60.59 -13.02
CA TRP A 576 4.11 -60.46 -14.22
C TRP A 576 3.98 -59.00 -14.70
N ILE A 577 4.97 -58.13 -14.43
CA ILE A 577 4.88 -56.71 -14.80
C ILE A 577 4.71 -56.50 -16.31
N PHE A 578 5.26 -57.39 -17.14
CA PHE A 578 5.17 -57.33 -18.60
C PHE A 578 3.73 -57.49 -19.16
N LEU A 579 2.78 -58.04 -18.38
CA LEU A 579 1.37 -58.12 -18.80
C LEU A 579 0.57 -56.85 -18.49
N LYS A 580 1.04 -56.00 -17.56
CA LYS A 580 0.31 -54.80 -17.11
C LYS A 580 0.19 -53.63 -18.12
N PRO A 581 1.10 -53.40 -19.09
CA PRO A 581 0.99 -52.27 -20.02
C PRO A 581 -0.23 -52.28 -20.93
N LEU A 582 -0.84 -53.45 -21.18
CA LEU A 582 -2.04 -53.60 -22.02
C LEU A 582 -3.15 -54.28 -21.22
N LYS A 583 -4.38 -53.78 -21.34
CA LYS A 583 -5.57 -54.45 -20.77
C LYS A 583 -5.85 -55.76 -21.50
N TRP A 584 -6.49 -56.71 -20.80
CA TRP A 584 -6.89 -58.00 -21.36
C TRP A 584 -7.75 -57.87 -22.63
N ASP A 585 -8.61 -56.86 -22.71
CA ASP A 585 -9.44 -56.57 -23.88
C ASP A 585 -8.58 -56.34 -25.15
N LEU A 586 -7.46 -55.63 -24.99
CA LEU A 586 -6.54 -55.29 -26.08
C LEU A 586 -5.61 -56.46 -26.42
N TRP A 587 -5.19 -57.25 -25.43
CA TRP A 587 -4.50 -58.53 -25.65
C TRP A 587 -5.35 -59.48 -26.50
N LEU A 588 -6.62 -59.67 -26.14
CA LEU A 588 -7.55 -60.53 -26.86
C LEU A 588 -7.84 -60.00 -28.28
N SER A 589 -8.11 -58.70 -28.41
CA SER A 589 -8.36 -58.07 -29.71
C SER A 589 -7.16 -58.19 -30.66
N SER A 590 -5.93 -58.04 -30.14
CA SER A 590 -4.71 -58.22 -30.92
C SER A 590 -4.54 -59.68 -31.37
N GLY A 591 -4.83 -60.65 -30.50
CA GLY A 591 -4.82 -62.08 -30.82
C GLY A 591 -5.82 -62.47 -31.92
N LEU A 592 -7.03 -61.91 -31.88
CA LEU A 592 -8.05 -62.11 -32.92
C LEU A 592 -7.65 -61.45 -34.25
N ALA A 593 -7.10 -60.23 -34.21
CA ALA A 593 -6.63 -59.53 -35.41
C ALA A 593 -5.47 -60.27 -36.09
N LEU A 594 -4.52 -60.81 -35.30
CA LEU A 594 -3.46 -61.71 -35.79
C LEU A 594 -4.02 -62.90 -36.57
N PHE A 595 -4.98 -63.63 -35.99
CA PHE A 595 -5.58 -64.79 -36.65
C PHE A 595 -6.31 -64.40 -37.94
N PHE A 596 -7.11 -63.31 -37.88
CA PHE A 596 -7.85 -62.79 -39.03
C PHE A 596 -6.92 -62.39 -40.18
N THR A 597 -5.85 -61.63 -39.91
CA THR A 597 -4.91 -61.21 -40.95
C THR A 597 -4.15 -62.39 -41.55
N GLY A 598 -3.75 -63.37 -40.73
CA GLY A 598 -3.15 -64.61 -41.22
C GLY A 598 -4.07 -65.39 -42.16
N PHE A 599 -5.36 -65.46 -41.83
CA PHE A 599 -6.38 -66.08 -42.67
C PHE A 599 -6.61 -65.30 -43.98
N VAL A 600 -6.66 -63.96 -43.94
CA VAL A 600 -6.82 -63.13 -45.14
C VAL A 600 -5.62 -63.25 -46.08
N VAL A 601 -4.38 -63.21 -45.57
CA VAL A 601 -3.19 -63.40 -46.41
C VAL A 601 -3.14 -64.82 -46.98
N TRP A 602 -3.45 -65.84 -46.18
CA TRP A 602 -3.59 -67.20 -46.68
C TRP A 602 -4.62 -67.30 -47.81
N LEU A 603 -5.83 -66.73 -47.65
CA LEU A 603 -6.88 -66.75 -48.67
C LEU A 603 -6.41 -66.11 -50.00
N LEU A 604 -5.65 -65.02 -49.92
CA LEU A 604 -5.14 -64.27 -51.08
C LEU A 604 -3.91 -64.90 -51.75
N GLU A 605 -3.05 -65.61 -51.00
CA GLU A 605 -1.86 -66.30 -51.52
C GLU A 605 -2.14 -67.76 -51.95
N HIS A 606 -3.09 -68.45 -51.33
CA HIS A 606 -3.30 -69.91 -51.48
C HIS A 606 -3.48 -70.35 -52.95
N ARG A 607 -4.10 -69.52 -53.78
CA ARG A 607 -4.30 -69.79 -55.21
C ARG A 607 -3.06 -69.51 -56.07
N THR A 608 -2.21 -68.56 -55.73
CA THR A 608 -1.06 -68.17 -56.56
C THR A 608 0.24 -68.84 -56.11
N ASN A 609 0.51 -68.81 -54.81
CA ASN A 609 1.80 -69.12 -54.23
C ASN A 609 1.91 -70.60 -53.82
N ARG A 610 3.08 -71.20 -54.05
CA ARG A 610 3.34 -72.61 -53.69
C ARG A 610 3.72 -72.79 -52.22
N GLU A 611 4.26 -71.77 -51.55
CA GLU A 611 4.65 -71.84 -50.13
C GLU A 611 3.42 -71.97 -49.20
N PHE A 612 2.28 -71.39 -49.61
CA PHE A 612 1.00 -71.44 -48.87
C PHE A 612 0.12 -72.67 -49.23
N ARG A 613 0.70 -73.72 -49.80
CA ARG A 613 0.04 -74.98 -50.17
C ARG A 613 0.68 -76.17 -49.45
N GLY A 614 -0.15 -77.03 -48.86
CA GLY A 614 0.28 -78.19 -48.07
C GLY A 614 -0.92 -79.00 -47.57
N ARG A 615 -0.69 -79.93 -46.65
CA ARG A 615 -1.79 -80.64 -45.96
C ARG A 615 -2.55 -79.70 -45.01
N PRO A 616 -3.81 -79.98 -44.62
CA PRO A 616 -4.62 -79.06 -43.80
C PRO A 616 -3.99 -78.71 -42.44
N ASP A 617 -3.28 -79.66 -41.83
CA ASP A 617 -2.51 -79.48 -40.59
C ASP A 617 -1.32 -78.51 -40.77
N GLN A 618 -0.66 -78.57 -41.93
CA GLN A 618 0.42 -77.65 -42.29
C GLN A 618 -0.13 -76.26 -42.61
N GLN A 619 -1.27 -76.15 -43.31
CA GLN A 619 -1.90 -74.87 -43.68
C GLN A 619 -2.31 -74.06 -42.45
N LEU A 620 -2.91 -74.70 -41.44
CA LEU A 620 -3.24 -74.03 -40.17
C LEU A 620 -1.98 -73.55 -39.45
N SER A 621 -0.90 -74.34 -39.50
CA SER A 621 0.41 -73.92 -38.99
C SER A 621 0.98 -72.72 -39.74
N THR A 622 0.85 -72.66 -41.07
CA THR A 622 1.32 -71.52 -41.89
C THR A 622 0.52 -70.25 -41.58
N ILE A 623 -0.81 -70.32 -41.47
CA ILE A 623 -1.68 -69.19 -41.10
C ILE A 623 -1.22 -68.54 -39.79
N LEU A 624 -1.02 -69.37 -38.75
CA LEU A 624 -0.62 -68.92 -37.42
C LEU A 624 0.84 -68.43 -37.40
N TRP A 625 1.75 -69.18 -38.01
CA TRP A 625 3.18 -68.87 -38.03
C TRP A 625 3.49 -67.61 -38.83
N PHE A 626 2.92 -67.48 -40.03
CA PHE A 626 3.14 -66.31 -40.89
C PHE A 626 2.71 -65.03 -40.18
N SER A 627 1.47 -64.98 -39.68
CA SER A 627 0.95 -63.79 -38.98
C SER A 627 1.75 -63.48 -37.72
N PHE A 628 2.06 -64.48 -36.89
CA PHE A 628 2.88 -64.29 -35.70
C PHE A 628 4.31 -63.81 -36.04
N SER A 629 4.92 -64.31 -37.12
CA SER A 629 6.28 -63.91 -37.53
C SER A 629 6.38 -62.42 -37.88
N THR A 630 5.29 -61.79 -38.35
CA THR A 630 5.26 -60.34 -38.64
C THR A 630 5.38 -59.47 -37.39
N LEU A 631 4.97 -59.95 -36.19
CA LEU A 631 5.13 -59.23 -34.91
C LEU A 631 6.60 -58.99 -34.55
N VAL A 632 7.46 -59.94 -34.92
CA VAL A 632 8.88 -59.97 -34.56
C VAL A 632 9.76 -59.69 -35.80
N PHE A 633 9.15 -59.22 -36.90
CA PHE A 633 9.78 -58.98 -38.20
C PHE A 633 10.51 -60.21 -38.80
N ALA A 634 10.21 -61.42 -38.33
CA ALA A 634 10.91 -62.67 -38.65
C ALA A 634 10.28 -63.46 -39.81
N HIS A 635 9.76 -62.77 -40.82
CA HIS A 635 9.07 -63.38 -41.96
C HIS A 635 10.06 -64.10 -42.90
N ARG A 636 9.76 -65.34 -43.27
CA ARG A 636 10.60 -66.19 -44.15
C ARG A 636 9.98 -66.43 -45.53
N GLU A 637 8.66 -66.42 -45.61
CA GLU A 637 7.87 -66.73 -46.82
C GLU A 637 7.70 -65.46 -47.68
N ARG A 638 7.79 -65.61 -49.01
CA ARG A 638 7.69 -64.47 -49.94
C ARG A 638 6.28 -64.32 -50.47
N VAL A 639 5.70 -63.13 -50.32
CA VAL A 639 4.34 -62.80 -50.76
C VAL A 639 4.31 -62.40 -52.24
N GLU A 640 3.55 -63.13 -53.05
CA GLU A 640 3.50 -62.95 -54.52
C GLU A 640 2.37 -62.00 -54.96
N ASN A 641 1.20 -62.03 -54.31
CA ASN A 641 0.03 -61.24 -54.71
C ASN A 641 0.13 -59.79 -54.18
N ASN A 642 -0.11 -58.82 -55.06
CA ASN A 642 -0.08 -57.39 -54.72
C ASN A 642 -1.15 -57.00 -53.67
N TRP A 643 -2.30 -57.68 -53.64
CA TRP A 643 -3.32 -57.43 -52.62
C TRP A 643 -2.89 -57.94 -51.23
N SER A 644 -2.23 -59.09 -51.17
CA SER A 644 -1.61 -59.59 -49.93
C SER A 644 -0.55 -58.63 -49.41
N ARG A 645 0.27 -58.04 -50.29
CA ARG A 645 1.26 -57.01 -49.92
C ARG A 645 0.60 -55.76 -49.33
N PHE A 646 -0.52 -55.30 -49.89
CA PHE A 646 -1.26 -54.15 -49.35
C PHE A 646 -1.81 -54.43 -47.93
N VAL A 647 -2.45 -55.60 -47.74
CA VAL A 647 -2.93 -56.04 -46.41
C VAL A 647 -1.77 -56.15 -45.42
N LEU A 648 -0.63 -56.70 -45.85
CA LEU A 648 0.56 -56.85 -45.01
C LEU A 648 1.20 -55.50 -44.64
N ILE A 649 1.23 -54.51 -45.53
CA ILE A 649 1.74 -53.16 -45.23
C ILE A 649 0.89 -52.51 -44.12
N ILE A 650 -0.44 -52.57 -44.24
CA ILE A 650 -1.35 -52.05 -43.20
C ILE A 650 -1.15 -52.80 -41.89
N TRP A 651 -1.04 -54.13 -41.94
CA TRP A 651 -0.84 -54.95 -40.75
C TRP A 651 0.49 -54.64 -40.04
N VAL A 652 1.60 -54.53 -40.77
CA VAL A 652 2.90 -54.15 -40.22
C VAL A 652 2.85 -52.76 -39.57
N PHE A 653 2.08 -51.82 -40.13
CA PHE A 653 1.86 -50.51 -39.51
C PHE A 653 1.10 -50.59 -38.19
N VAL A 654 0.04 -51.41 -38.10
CA VAL A 654 -0.70 -51.68 -36.86
C VAL A 654 0.20 -52.34 -35.79
N VAL A 655 0.99 -53.34 -36.20
CA VAL A 655 1.98 -54.03 -35.34
C VAL A 655 3.03 -53.05 -34.81
N LEU A 656 3.53 -52.14 -35.66
CA LEU A 656 4.49 -51.12 -35.27
C LEU A 656 3.89 -50.18 -34.22
N ILE A 657 2.65 -49.70 -34.40
CA ILE A 657 1.98 -48.86 -33.41
C ILE A 657 1.80 -49.60 -32.08
N LEU A 658 1.33 -50.85 -32.10
CA LEU A 658 1.13 -51.66 -30.89
C LEU A 658 2.43 -51.91 -30.12
N THR A 659 3.51 -52.28 -30.83
CA THR A 659 4.82 -52.55 -30.20
C THR A 659 5.46 -51.28 -29.63
N GLN A 660 5.35 -50.15 -30.33
CA GLN A 660 5.81 -48.85 -29.81
C GLN A 660 4.99 -48.39 -28.60
N SER A 661 3.66 -48.48 -28.66
CA SER A 661 2.77 -48.12 -27.54
C SER A 661 2.99 -49.02 -26.31
N TYR A 662 3.20 -50.32 -26.50
CA TYR A 662 3.58 -51.23 -25.42
C TYR A 662 4.91 -50.81 -24.78
N THR A 663 5.93 -50.54 -25.60
CA THR A 663 7.28 -50.18 -25.14
C THR A 663 7.27 -48.85 -24.38
N ALA A 664 6.58 -47.83 -24.90
CA ALA A 664 6.40 -46.54 -24.23
C ALA A 664 5.66 -46.69 -22.90
N SER A 665 4.55 -47.44 -22.87
CA SER A 665 3.75 -47.65 -21.65
C SER A 665 4.54 -48.41 -20.58
N LEU A 666 5.29 -49.44 -20.96
CA LEU A 666 6.17 -50.19 -20.05
C LEU A 666 7.32 -49.30 -19.54
N ALA A 667 7.96 -48.51 -20.41
CA ALA A 667 9.01 -47.57 -20.02
C ALA A 667 8.49 -46.51 -19.03
N THR A 668 7.33 -45.90 -19.29
CA THR A 668 6.67 -44.97 -18.35
C THR A 668 6.35 -45.65 -17.02
N MET A 669 5.87 -46.89 -17.02
CA MET A 669 5.57 -47.62 -15.78
C MET A 669 6.84 -47.96 -14.97
N LEU A 670 7.98 -48.15 -15.62
CA LEU A 670 9.27 -48.45 -14.99
C LEU A 670 10.00 -47.19 -14.49
N THR A 671 9.85 -46.05 -15.16
CA THR A 671 10.40 -44.76 -14.71
C THR A 671 9.55 -44.11 -13.63
N VAL A 672 8.23 -44.28 -13.65
CA VAL A 672 7.29 -43.74 -12.65
C VAL A 672 7.20 -44.68 -11.44
N GLN A 673 8.31 -44.80 -10.70
CA GLN A 673 8.28 -45.31 -9.32
C GLN A 673 7.58 -44.29 -8.41
N ARG A 674 6.25 -44.32 -8.38
CA ARG A 674 5.47 -43.53 -7.42
C ARG A 674 5.61 -44.10 -6.02
N LEU A 675 6.20 -43.29 -5.13
CA LEU A 675 5.87 -43.33 -3.71
C LEU A 675 4.34 -43.20 -3.59
N GLN A 676 3.65 -44.26 -3.16
CA GLN A 676 2.20 -44.22 -2.98
C GLN A 676 1.91 -43.66 -1.58
N PRO A 677 1.24 -42.50 -1.44
CA PRO A 677 0.83 -42.02 -0.12
C PRO A 677 -0.20 -42.97 0.52
N SER A 678 -0.33 -42.93 1.85
CA SER A 678 -1.37 -43.68 2.57
C SER A 678 -2.78 -43.17 2.28
N VAL A 679 -2.92 -41.86 2.04
CA VAL A 679 -4.17 -41.17 1.72
C VAL A 679 -3.91 -40.14 0.62
N VAL A 680 -4.82 -40.04 -0.35
CA VAL A 680 -4.67 -39.11 -1.50
C VAL A 680 -5.46 -37.82 -1.32
N ASP A 681 -6.60 -37.84 -0.62
CA ASP A 681 -7.53 -36.72 -0.53
C ASP A 681 -8.27 -36.64 0.80
N VAL A 682 -8.72 -35.44 1.17
CA VAL A 682 -9.48 -35.19 2.41
C VAL A 682 -10.84 -35.89 2.39
N ASN A 683 -11.42 -36.14 1.21
CA ASN A 683 -12.61 -36.98 1.09
C ASN A 683 -12.38 -38.41 1.58
N GLU A 684 -11.19 -38.97 1.37
CA GLU A 684 -10.82 -40.31 1.83
C GLU A 684 -10.63 -40.35 3.36
N LEU A 685 -10.08 -39.28 3.96
CA LEU A 685 -10.07 -39.10 5.42
C LEU A 685 -11.50 -39.06 5.97
N ARG A 686 -12.41 -38.34 5.30
CA ARG A 686 -13.81 -38.20 5.72
C ARG A 686 -14.56 -39.54 5.66
N MET A 687 -14.45 -40.27 4.55
CA MET A 687 -15.19 -41.53 4.31
C MET A 687 -14.74 -42.71 5.17
N ASN A 688 -13.44 -42.79 5.54
CA ASN A 688 -12.88 -43.94 6.27
C ASN A 688 -12.76 -43.71 7.79
N ASP A 689 -13.34 -42.63 8.32
CA ASP A 689 -13.32 -42.24 9.74
C ASP A 689 -11.95 -42.15 10.42
N TYR A 690 -10.89 -41.85 9.66
CA TYR A 690 -9.52 -41.74 10.19
C TYR A 690 -9.32 -40.57 11.16
N PHE A 691 -8.45 -40.75 12.16
CA PHE A 691 -7.96 -39.67 13.03
C PHE A 691 -6.98 -38.77 12.27
N VAL A 692 -7.07 -37.46 12.52
CA VAL A 692 -6.28 -36.42 11.85
C VAL A 692 -5.55 -35.58 12.88
N GLY A 693 -4.26 -35.33 12.65
CA GLY A 693 -3.43 -34.50 13.52
C GLY A 693 -3.35 -33.03 13.06
N TYR A 694 -3.05 -32.14 13.99
CA TYR A 694 -2.74 -30.73 13.73
C TYR A 694 -1.81 -30.14 14.81
N GLN A 695 -1.18 -29.00 14.53
CA GLN A 695 -0.31 -28.32 15.50
C GLN A 695 -1.10 -27.74 16.68
N LYS A 696 -0.64 -27.99 17.90
CA LYS A 696 -1.20 -27.41 19.12
C LYS A 696 -1.09 -25.87 19.08
N ASN A 697 -2.18 -25.18 19.45
CA ASN A 697 -2.32 -23.72 19.41
C ASN A 697 -2.28 -23.06 18.01
N SER A 698 -2.30 -23.83 16.91
CA SER A 698 -2.49 -23.29 15.55
C SER A 698 -3.97 -23.09 15.20
N TYR A 699 -4.24 -22.09 14.36
CA TYR A 699 -5.55 -21.82 13.77
C TYR A 699 -6.01 -22.93 12.80
N VAL A 700 -5.14 -23.87 12.43
CA VAL A 700 -5.47 -25.04 11.59
C VAL A 700 -6.64 -25.85 12.16
N ARG A 701 -6.88 -25.82 13.48
CA ARG A 701 -8.11 -26.39 14.08
C ARG A 701 -9.38 -25.80 13.47
N GLU A 702 -9.46 -24.48 13.35
CA GLU A 702 -10.63 -23.76 12.80
C GLU A 702 -10.81 -24.04 11.31
N LEU A 703 -9.70 -24.22 10.58
CA LEU A 703 -9.72 -24.66 9.18
C LEU A 703 -10.31 -26.08 9.03
N LEU A 704 -9.86 -27.02 9.87
CA LEU A 704 -10.29 -28.42 9.85
C LEU A 704 -11.78 -28.59 10.20
N THR A 705 -12.26 -27.84 11.19
CA THR A 705 -13.66 -27.91 11.62
C THR A 705 -14.59 -27.09 10.74
N GLY A 706 -14.23 -25.84 10.42
CA GLY A 706 -15.09 -24.90 9.70
C GLY A 706 -15.11 -25.08 8.18
N GLN A 707 -13.95 -25.23 7.54
CA GLN A 707 -13.89 -25.37 6.06
C GLN A 707 -13.95 -26.83 5.63
N LEU A 708 -13.23 -27.72 6.33
CA LEU A 708 -13.11 -29.14 5.95
C LEU A 708 -14.18 -30.04 6.59
N ASN A 709 -14.99 -29.50 7.51
CA ASN A 709 -16.11 -30.21 8.15
C ASN A 709 -15.70 -31.56 8.78
N LEU A 710 -14.50 -31.62 9.36
CA LEU A 710 -14.04 -32.77 10.12
C LEU A 710 -14.55 -32.70 11.57
N ASN A 711 -15.01 -33.83 12.09
CA ASN A 711 -15.56 -33.92 13.44
C ASN A 711 -14.46 -33.72 14.50
N GLU A 712 -14.69 -32.83 15.47
CA GLU A 712 -13.70 -32.50 16.52
C GLU A 712 -13.22 -33.72 17.30
N SER A 713 -14.08 -34.72 17.52
CA SER A 713 -13.72 -35.96 18.23
C SER A 713 -12.66 -36.81 17.51
N ARG A 714 -12.40 -36.53 16.23
CA ARG A 714 -11.38 -37.19 15.39
C ARG A 714 -10.09 -36.39 15.25
N LEU A 715 -10.03 -35.17 15.77
CA LEU A 715 -8.86 -34.30 15.69
C LEU A 715 -7.95 -34.48 16.90
N ARG A 716 -6.64 -34.57 16.66
CA ARG A 716 -5.61 -34.71 17.71
C ARG A 716 -4.56 -33.61 17.55
N HIS A 717 -4.18 -32.98 18.65
CA HIS A 717 -3.15 -31.94 18.63
C HIS A 717 -1.79 -32.52 19.01
N TYR A 718 -0.75 -32.05 18.35
CA TYR A 718 0.64 -32.41 18.58
C TYR A 718 1.52 -31.14 18.61
N SER A 719 2.62 -31.16 19.33
CA SER A 719 3.47 -29.97 19.54
C SER A 719 4.82 -30.06 18.82
N THR A 720 5.40 -31.25 18.66
CA THR A 720 6.76 -31.41 18.10
C THR A 720 6.81 -32.28 16.84
N PRO A 721 7.85 -32.12 15.98
CA PRO A 721 8.10 -33.00 14.84
C PRO A 721 8.25 -34.50 15.22
N GLU A 722 8.73 -34.81 16.42
CA GLU A 722 8.84 -36.19 16.91
C GLU A 722 7.46 -36.79 17.21
N GLU A 723 6.55 -36.00 17.80
CA GLU A 723 5.16 -36.43 18.02
C GLU A 723 4.44 -36.65 16.69
N TYR A 724 4.71 -35.81 15.68
CA TYR A 724 4.17 -36.00 14.33
C TYR A 724 4.63 -37.34 13.73
N HIS A 725 5.92 -37.65 13.87
CA HIS A 725 6.50 -38.92 13.43
C HIS A 725 5.89 -40.12 14.15
N ASP A 726 5.80 -40.08 15.48
CA ASP A 726 5.19 -41.16 16.27
C ASP A 726 3.72 -41.39 15.89
N ALA A 727 2.94 -40.31 15.77
CA ALA A 727 1.52 -40.38 15.42
C ALA A 727 1.27 -40.92 14.00
N LEU A 728 2.00 -40.44 12.99
CA LEU A 728 1.90 -40.93 11.60
C LEU A 728 2.47 -42.34 11.42
N SER A 729 3.54 -42.69 12.16
CA SER A 729 4.15 -44.03 12.05
C SER A 729 3.20 -45.14 12.52
N LYS A 730 2.45 -44.89 13.60
CA LYS A 730 1.41 -45.76 14.16
C LYS A 730 0.17 -45.89 13.27
N GLY A 731 -0.23 -44.80 12.61
CA GLY A 731 -1.44 -44.74 11.78
C GLY A 731 -2.74 -44.75 12.59
N SER A 732 -3.85 -44.43 11.95
CA SER A 732 -5.14 -44.22 12.64
C SER A 732 -5.68 -45.46 13.37
N LYS A 733 -5.26 -46.67 12.98
CA LYS A 733 -5.73 -47.94 13.57
C LYS A 733 -5.04 -48.33 14.87
N ASN A 734 -3.80 -47.87 15.09
CA ASN A 734 -3.00 -48.21 16.27
C ASN A 734 -2.93 -47.04 17.27
N GLY A 735 -3.96 -46.19 17.30
CA GLY A 735 -4.01 -45.03 18.18
C GLY A 735 -3.16 -43.83 17.74
N GLY A 736 -2.65 -43.83 16.50
CA GLY A 736 -2.01 -42.66 15.86
C GLY A 736 -2.99 -41.82 15.02
N VAL A 737 -2.49 -41.22 13.95
CA VAL A 737 -3.26 -40.48 12.93
C VAL A 737 -2.84 -40.90 11.52
N GLU A 738 -3.71 -40.73 10.54
CA GLU A 738 -3.41 -41.11 9.14
C GLU A 738 -2.82 -39.95 8.33
N ALA A 739 -3.14 -38.72 8.72
CA ALA A 739 -2.65 -37.47 8.14
C ALA A 739 -2.47 -36.41 9.22
N ILE A 740 -1.54 -35.48 9.02
CA ILE A 740 -1.38 -34.26 9.82
C ILE A 740 -1.56 -33.05 8.89
N PHE A 741 -2.35 -32.07 9.31
CA PHE A 741 -2.48 -30.79 8.62
C PHE A 741 -1.66 -29.75 9.37
N ASP A 742 -0.85 -29.00 8.63
CA ASP A 742 -0.03 -27.95 9.19
C ASP A 742 0.36 -26.89 8.15
N GLU A 743 0.90 -25.77 8.63
CA GLU A 743 1.39 -24.69 7.80
C GLU A 743 2.65 -25.13 7.04
N ILE A 744 2.76 -24.76 5.77
CA ILE A 744 3.80 -25.29 4.86
C ILE A 744 5.24 -25.15 5.41
N PRO A 745 5.64 -24.05 6.09
CA PRO A 745 6.97 -23.94 6.70
C PRO A 745 7.27 -25.05 7.74
N TYR A 746 6.30 -25.42 8.58
CA TYR A 746 6.46 -26.51 9.56
C TYR A 746 6.53 -27.88 8.88
N ILE A 747 5.73 -28.10 7.82
CA ILE A 747 5.80 -29.34 7.03
C ILE A 747 7.16 -29.47 6.33
N LYS A 748 7.72 -28.39 5.78
CA LYS A 748 9.07 -28.39 5.18
C LYS A 748 10.12 -28.86 6.18
N LEU A 749 10.12 -28.31 7.39
CA LEU A 749 11.03 -28.72 8.46
C LEU A 749 10.85 -30.22 8.83
N PHE A 750 9.60 -30.67 9.00
CA PHE A 750 9.31 -32.08 9.28
C PHE A 750 9.78 -33.02 8.17
N LEU A 751 9.57 -32.65 6.90
CA LEU A 751 10.03 -33.44 5.75
C LEU A 751 11.56 -33.44 5.61
N ALA A 752 12.24 -32.32 5.89
CA ALA A 752 13.71 -32.27 5.92
C ALA A 752 14.31 -33.20 6.98
N LYS A 753 13.59 -33.42 8.10
CA LYS A 753 14.01 -34.28 9.20
C LYS A 753 13.77 -35.78 8.97
N TYR A 754 12.72 -36.15 8.22
CA TYR A 754 12.27 -37.54 8.06
C TYR A 754 12.18 -38.05 6.60
N CYS A 755 12.56 -37.23 5.64
CA CYS A 755 12.81 -37.47 4.21
C CYS A 755 11.99 -38.58 3.51
N SER A 756 12.38 -39.85 3.67
CA SER A 756 11.86 -40.98 2.89
C SER A 756 10.54 -41.55 3.39
N GLY A 757 10.13 -41.29 4.64
CA GLY A 757 8.94 -41.90 5.24
C GLY A 757 7.61 -41.20 4.94
N TYR A 758 7.64 -39.95 4.46
CA TYR A 758 6.48 -39.06 4.44
C TYR A 758 6.45 -38.18 3.19
N THR A 759 5.27 -37.69 2.82
CA THR A 759 5.11 -36.80 1.66
C THR A 759 3.93 -35.84 1.85
N MET A 760 4.01 -34.67 1.22
CA MET A 760 2.96 -33.64 1.25
C MET A 760 1.93 -33.92 0.14
N VAL A 761 0.64 -33.94 0.48
CA VAL A 761 -0.45 -34.39 -0.41
C VAL A 761 -1.68 -33.49 -0.25
N GLY A 762 -2.47 -33.40 -1.32
CA GLY A 762 -3.71 -32.63 -1.36
C GLY A 762 -3.52 -31.18 -1.85
N PRO A 763 -4.60 -30.40 -1.94
CA PRO A 763 -4.52 -28.99 -2.30
C PRO A 763 -3.86 -28.17 -1.18
N LYS A 764 -3.11 -27.13 -1.55
CA LYS A 764 -2.67 -26.10 -0.61
C LYS A 764 -3.88 -25.21 -0.24
N TYR A 765 -4.31 -25.26 1.01
CA TYR A 765 -5.36 -24.38 1.52
C TYR A 765 -4.79 -22.98 1.72
N LYS A 766 -5.50 -21.96 1.26
CA LYS A 766 -5.02 -20.58 1.31
C LYS A 766 -5.05 -20.05 2.74
N SER A 767 -3.90 -19.55 3.17
CA SER A 767 -3.73 -18.64 4.31
C SER A 767 -2.75 -17.56 3.87
N ASP A 768 -2.79 -16.39 4.51
CA ASP A 768 -1.66 -15.47 4.42
C ASP A 768 -0.56 -15.98 5.37
N GLY A 769 0.71 -15.88 4.97
CA GLY A 769 1.86 -16.46 5.70
C GLY A 769 2.16 -15.81 7.06
N PHE A 770 3.35 -16.06 7.59
CA PHE A 770 3.80 -15.44 8.84
C PHE A 770 4.12 -13.95 8.63
N GLY A 771 3.66 -13.10 9.53
CA GLY A 771 3.92 -11.65 9.51
C GLY A 771 4.14 -11.08 10.91
N PHE A 772 4.89 -9.98 11.01
CA PHE A 772 5.09 -9.28 12.28
C PHE A 772 3.89 -8.40 12.58
N ALA A 773 3.49 -8.35 13.85
CA ALA A 773 2.28 -7.64 14.28
C ALA A 773 2.59 -6.36 15.05
N PHE A 774 1.81 -5.32 14.77
CA PHE A 774 1.91 -3.99 15.37
C PHE A 774 0.53 -3.46 15.78
N PRO A 775 0.45 -2.39 16.60
CA PRO A 775 -0.80 -1.72 16.90
C PRO A 775 -1.51 -1.21 15.64
N VAL A 776 -2.84 -1.30 15.60
CA VAL A 776 -3.67 -0.83 14.48
C VAL A 776 -3.40 0.65 14.20
N GLY A 777 -3.07 0.97 12.94
CA GLY A 777 -2.68 2.30 12.47
C GLY A 777 -1.21 2.67 12.72
N SER A 778 -0.35 1.72 13.11
CA SER A 778 1.08 1.98 13.36
C SER A 778 1.83 2.34 12.05
N PRO A 779 2.59 3.45 12.02
CA PRO A 779 3.38 3.82 10.84
C PRO A 779 4.52 2.83 10.55
N LEU A 780 4.92 2.01 11.54
CA LEU A 780 6.01 1.04 11.39
C LEU A 780 5.65 -0.08 10.40
N VAL A 781 4.38 -0.48 10.31
CA VAL A 781 3.91 -1.57 9.41
C VAL A 781 4.33 -1.31 7.97
N TYR A 782 4.19 -0.07 7.49
CA TYR A 782 4.58 0.34 6.14
C TYR A 782 6.09 0.24 5.91
N TYR A 783 6.90 0.68 6.88
CA TYR A 783 8.36 0.64 6.77
C TYR A 783 8.89 -0.79 6.85
N PHE A 784 8.41 -1.60 7.80
CA PHE A 784 8.77 -3.02 7.91
C PHE A 784 8.32 -3.82 6.69
N SER A 785 7.11 -3.60 6.16
CA SER A 785 6.65 -4.30 4.95
C SER A 785 7.55 -4.02 3.74
N ARG A 786 8.04 -2.78 3.58
CA ARG A 786 9.02 -2.44 2.54
C ARG A 786 10.40 -3.03 2.80
N ALA A 787 10.82 -3.11 4.06
CA ALA A 787 12.08 -3.73 4.44
C ALA A 787 12.05 -5.26 4.19
N ILE A 788 10.95 -5.93 4.54
CA ILE A 788 10.71 -7.35 4.24
C ILE A 788 10.75 -7.59 2.75
N LEU A 789 10.06 -6.80 1.92
CA LEU A 789 10.12 -6.95 0.46
C LEU A 789 11.55 -6.87 -0.08
N ASN A 790 12.32 -5.87 0.37
CA ASN A 790 13.73 -5.69 -0.01
C ASN A 790 14.63 -6.87 0.42
N ILE A 791 14.27 -7.58 1.50
CA ILE A 791 14.95 -8.81 1.92
C ILE A 791 14.49 -10.00 1.06
N THR A 792 13.19 -10.15 0.81
CA THR A 792 12.64 -11.28 0.04
C THR A 792 13.02 -11.23 -1.44
N GLU A 793 13.29 -10.04 -1.98
CA GLU A 793 13.84 -9.84 -3.33
C GLU A 793 15.35 -10.11 -3.40
N ASP A 794 16.07 -10.06 -2.27
CA ASP A 794 17.50 -10.40 -2.16
C ASP A 794 17.65 -11.92 -1.99
N HIS A 795 17.55 -12.64 -3.12
CA HIS A 795 17.58 -14.10 -3.18
C HIS A 795 18.72 -14.74 -2.36
N ASN A 796 19.91 -14.13 -2.35
CA ASN A 796 21.06 -14.65 -1.62
C ASN A 796 20.82 -14.62 -0.10
N LYS A 797 20.25 -13.52 0.43
CA LYS A 797 19.96 -13.39 1.86
C LYS A 797 18.84 -14.31 2.31
N VAL A 798 17.79 -14.47 1.50
CA VAL A 798 16.71 -15.42 1.81
C VAL A 798 17.27 -16.84 1.86
N GLN A 799 18.05 -17.23 0.85
CA GLN A 799 18.66 -18.56 0.79
C GLN A 799 19.63 -18.80 1.96
N GLU A 800 20.48 -17.83 2.32
CA GLU A 800 21.38 -17.94 3.48
C GLU A 800 20.62 -18.17 4.79
N MET A 801 19.52 -17.44 5.02
CA MET A 801 18.65 -17.63 6.20
C MET A 801 17.88 -18.95 6.15
N GLU A 802 17.38 -19.37 4.98
CA GLU A 802 16.71 -20.66 4.83
C GLU A 802 17.69 -21.83 5.04
N GLU A 803 18.91 -21.77 4.51
CA GLU A 803 19.93 -22.79 4.70
C GLU A 803 20.34 -22.89 6.19
N LYS A 804 20.57 -21.74 6.84
CA LYS A 804 20.96 -21.66 8.26
C LYS A 804 19.96 -22.35 9.20
N TYR A 805 18.66 -22.30 8.92
CA TYR A 805 17.62 -22.84 9.81
C TYR A 805 16.95 -24.12 9.29
N PHE A 806 16.98 -24.41 7.99
CA PHE A 806 16.28 -25.55 7.38
C PHE A 806 17.19 -26.54 6.62
N ALA A 807 18.44 -26.21 6.29
CA ALA A 807 19.33 -27.16 5.61
C ALA A 807 20.06 -28.11 6.57
N ASP A 808 20.41 -27.68 7.78
CA ASP A 808 21.26 -28.48 8.69
C ASP A 808 20.47 -29.47 9.58
N GLN A 809 19.65 -30.30 8.94
CA GLN A 809 19.19 -31.60 9.48
C GLN A 809 19.48 -32.75 8.50
N THR A 810 20.61 -32.67 7.80
CA THR A 810 21.15 -33.71 6.87
C THR A 810 21.62 -35.00 7.57
N LYS A 811 20.85 -35.49 8.55
CA LYS A 811 20.81 -36.93 8.87
C LYS A 811 20.11 -37.74 7.79
N CYS A 812 19.49 -37.09 6.81
CA CYS A 812 19.31 -37.64 5.47
C CYS A 812 20.64 -37.65 4.70
N GLN A 813 21.71 -38.16 5.35
CA GLN A 813 22.87 -38.68 4.66
C GLN A 813 22.41 -39.95 3.94
N ASP A 814 21.84 -39.74 2.77
CA ASP A 814 22.25 -40.41 1.55
C ASP A 814 22.86 -41.81 1.73
N SER A 815 22.01 -42.72 2.20
CA SER A 815 22.12 -44.16 1.88
C SER A 815 21.78 -44.44 0.39
N ALA A 816 22.01 -43.43 -0.47
CA ALA A 816 21.82 -43.41 -1.91
C ALA A 816 22.92 -42.58 -2.63
N ALA A 817 23.41 -41.47 -2.06
CA ALA A 817 24.43 -40.61 -2.72
C ALA A 817 25.54 -40.00 -1.81
N SER A 818 26.29 -40.83 -1.07
CA SER A 818 27.65 -40.45 -0.63
C SER A 818 28.71 -41.51 -0.98
N SER A 819 28.75 -41.90 -2.25
CA SER A 819 29.90 -42.56 -2.87
C SER A 819 30.03 -42.11 -4.34
N THR A 820 30.57 -40.90 -4.54
CA THR A 820 30.70 -40.28 -5.87
C THR A 820 31.88 -40.86 -6.66
N THR A 821 31.81 -42.15 -6.98
CA THR A 821 32.39 -42.70 -8.20
C THR A 821 31.27 -43.24 -9.07
N SER A 822 30.73 -42.35 -9.91
CA SER A 822 30.11 -42.67 -11.21
C SER A 822 29.25 -43.95 -11.26
N SER A 823 28.14 -43.98 -10.53
CA SER A 823 27.03 -44.89 -10.85
C SER A 823 25.70 -44.29 -10.44
N GLY A 824 24.94 -43.80 -11.42
CA GLY A 824 23.55 -43.43 -11.19
C GLY A 824 22.75 -44.70 -10.93
N ASN A 825 22.30 -44.89 -9.69
CA ASN A 825 21.30 -45.91 -9.33
C ASN A 825 19.93 -45.53 -9.89
N SER A 826 19.85 -45.53 -11.21
CA SER A 826 18.64 -45.81 -11.97
C SER A 826 17.99 -47.05 -11.35
N PRO A 827 16.65 -47.12 -11.20
CA PRO A 827 16.01 -48.29 -10.61
C PRO A 827 16.31 -49.54 -11.45
N SER A 828 17.25 -50.35 -10.98
CA SER A 828 17.81 -51.44 -11.76
C SER A 828 16.79 -52.57 -11.88
N LEU A 829 16.64 -53.08 -13.10
CA LEU A 829 15.65 -54.10 -13.41
C LEU A 829 16.09 -55.43 -12.80
N SER A 830 15.43 -55.82 -11.71
CA SER A 830 15.73 -57.08 -11.02
C SER A 830 15.27 -58.30 -11.81
N VAL A 831 15.90 -59.45 -11.58
CA VAL A 831 15.46 -60.75 -12.13
C VAL A 831 14.00 -61.04 -11.77
N CYS A 832 13.53 -60.58 -10.61
CA CYS A 832 12.13 -60.72 -10.20
C CYS A 832 11.16 -60.00 -11.15
N ASN A 833 11.55 -58.85 -11.73
CA ASN A 833 10.66 -58.08 -12.60
C ASN A 833 10.32 -58.80 -13.92
N PHE A 834 11.23 -59.64 -14.43
CA PHE A 834 11.04 -60.41 -15.66
C PHE A 834 10.98 -61.94 -15.45
N GLY A 835 10.89 -62.40 -14.20
CA GLY A 835 10.89 -63.83 -13.87
C GLY A 835 9.85 -64.65 -14.65
N GLY A 836 8.66 -64.08 -14.92
CA GLY A 836 7.62 -64.74 -15.71
C GLY A 836 8.05 -65.07 -17.15
N LEU A 837 8.86 -64.22 -17.79
CA LEU A 837 9.38 -64.49 -19.15
C LEU A 837 10.36 -65.66 -19.13
N PHE A 838 11.27 -65.71 -18.15
CA PHE A 838 12.23 -66.81 -18.00
C PHE A 838 11.54 -68.15 -17.67
N ILE A 839 10.45 -68.13 -16.90
CA ILE A 839 9.63 -69.31 -16.62
C ILE A 839 8.97 -69.81 -17.92
N ILE A 840 8.37 -68.92 -18.72
CA ILE A 840 7.71 -69.28 -19.99
C ILE A 840 8.70 -69.91 -20.98
N THR A 841 9.87 -69.29 -21.19
CA THR A 841 10.89 -69.81 -22.13
C THR A 841 11.49 -71.13 -21.65
N GLY A 842 11.73 -71.29 -20.34
CA GLY A 842 12.18 -72.54 -19.75
C GLY A 842 11.18 -73.68 -19.97
N LEU A 843 9.91 -73.47 -19.63
CA LEU A 843 8.85 -74.47 -19.82
C LEU A 843 8.63 -74.83 -21.29
N ALA A 844 8.60 -73.84 -22.20
CA ALA A 844 8.43 -74.07 -23.63
C ALA A 844 9.60 -74.86 -24.24
N SER A 845 10.83 -74.60 -23.79
CA SER A 845 12.03 -75.32 -24.24
C SER A 845 12.02 -76.78 -23.76
N ILE A 846 11.72 -77.01 -22.47
CA ILE A 846 11.59 -78.36 -21.89
C ILE A 846 10.49 -79.14 -22.63
N PHE A 847 9.32 -78.54 -22.83
CA PHE A 847 8.19 -79.15 -23.53
C PHE A 847 8.54 -79.52 -24.98
N SER A 848 9.25 -78.64 -25.70
CA SER A 848 9.74 -78.89 -27.05
C SER A 848 10.75 -80.06 -27.10
N CYS A 849 11.70 -80.10 -26.17
CA CYS A 849 12.64 -81.21 -26.02
C CYS A 849 11.92 -82.53 -25.71
N VAL A 850 10.92 -82.53 -24.83
CA VAL A 850 10.09 -83.71 -24.52
C VAL A 850 9.31 -84.19 -25.75
N ILE A 851 8.65 -83.30 -26.50
CA ILE A 851 7.94 -83.67 -27.73
C ILE A 851 8.91 -84.24 -28.78
N TYR A 852 10.08 -83.62 -28.95
CA TYR A 852 11.08 -84.11 -29.89
C TYR A 852 11.63 -85.48 -29.48
N PHE A 853 11.91 -85.68 -28.19
CA PHE A 853 12.34 -86.95 -27.62
C PHE A 853 11.26 -88.05 -27.78
N VAL A 854 9.99 -87.73 -27.55
CA VAL A 854 8.86 -88.66 -27.78
C VAL A 854 8.69 -88.99 -29.28
N LYS A 855 8.83 -88.01 -30.18
CA LYS A 855 8.86 -88.26 -31.63
C LYS A 855 10.06 -89.15 -32.02
N PHE A 856 11.24 -88.89 -31.47
CA PHE A 856 12.44 -89.69 -31.71
C PHE A 856 12.27 -91.12 -31.21
N GLN A 857 11.76 -91.32 -30.00
CA GLN A 857 11.44 -92.65 -29.45
C GLN A 857 10.38 -93.37 -30.28
N ARG A 858 9.32 -92.70 -30.72
CA ARG A 858 8.27 -93.30 -31.57
C ARG A 858 8.82 -93.71 -32.93
N ASN A 859 9.69 -92.90 -33.54
CA ASN A 859 10.31 -93.20 -34.83
C ASN A 859 11.38 -94.32 -34.72
N ASN A 860 12.16 -94.34 -33.63
CA ASN A 860 13.08 -95.44 -33.34
C ASN A 860 12.37 -96.72 -32.91
N ASN A 861 11.22 -96.67 -32.22
CA ASN A 861 10.43 -97.86 -31.91
C ASN A 861 9.79 -98.46 -33.17
N ILE A 862 9.40 -97.65 -34.16
CA ILE A 862 9.01 -98.16 -35.49
C ILE A 862 10.20 -98.86 -36.16
N ARG A 863 11.42 -98.32 -36.01
CA ARG A 863 12.65 -98.92 -36.55
C ARG A 863 13.14 -100.14 -35.77
N SER A 864 12.90 -100.23 -34.46
CA SER A 864 13.23 -101.39 -33.63
C SER A 864 12.12 -102.45 -33.61
N SER A 865 10.89 -102.11 -34.03
CA SER A 865 9.85 -103.09 -34.35
C SER A 865 10.24 -104.02 -35.49
N MET A 866 11.21 -103.63 -36.32
CA MET A 866 11.84 -104.50 -37.32
C MET A 866 13.03 -105.29 -36.76
N ASN A 867 13.63 -104.88 -35.64
CA ASN A 867 14.88 -105.42 -35.08
C ASN A 867 14.88 -105.42 -33.54
N ALA A 868 14.08 -106.30 -32.90
CA ALA A 868 14.25 -106.67 -31.49
C ALA A 868 13.46 -107.93 -31.08
N ILE A 869 14.07 -109.11 -31.26
CA ILE A 869 13.79 -110.25 -30.37
C ILE A 869 14.77 -110.16 -29.19
N HIS A 870 14.24 -110.28 -27.96
CA HIS A 870 14.94 -110.39 -26.66
C HIS A 870 15.96 -109.31 -26.23
N SER A 871 15.61 -108.54 -25.19
CA SER A 871 16.30 -108.57 -23.87
C SER A 871 15.65 -107.62 -22.85
N LYS A 872 15.62 -108.01 -21.56
CA LYS A 872 15.21 -107.15 -20.44
C LYS A 872 16.44 -106.42 -19.88
N SER A 873 16.53 -105.11 -20.08
CA SER A 873 17.57 -104.25 -19.49
C SER A 873 16.97 -102.99 -18.86
N SER A 874 17.69 -102.38 -17.90
CA SER A 874 17.15 -101.29 -17.08
C SER A 874 17.02 -99.98 -17.88
N LEU A 875 16.19 -99.06 -17.36
CA LEU A 875 15.94 -97.77 -17.99
C LEU A 875 17.23 -96.97 -18.25
N TRP A 876 18.25 -97.10 -17.40
CA TRP A 876 19.49 -96.34 -17.51
C TRP A 876 20.46 -96.86 -18.58
N SER A 877 20.48 -98.17 -18.86
CA SER A 877 21.21 -98.68 -20.04
C SER A 877 20.50 -98.30 -21.35
N ARG A 878 19.16 -98.21 -21.33
CA ARG A 878 18.38 -97.77 -22.49
C ARG A 878 18.59 -96.29 -22.83
N THR A 879 18.60 -95.39 -21.84
CA THR A 879 18.83 -93.95 -22.08
C THR A 879 20.25 -93.67 -22.56
N THR A 880 21.27 -94.31 -21.97
CA THR A 880 22.67 -94.12 -22.36
C THR A 880 22.97 -94.67 -23.76
N GLN A 881 22.38 -95.80 -24.16
CA GLN A 881 22.52 -96.33 -25.51
C GLN A 881 21.74 -95.50 -26.56
N MET A 882 20.59 -94.91 -26.19
CA MET A 882 19.90 -93.94 -27.05
C MET A 882 20.68 -92.63 -27.23
N LEU A 883 21.32 -92.11 -26.18
CA LEU A 883 22.18 -90.91 -26.27
C LEU A 883 23.39 -91.14 -27.18
N LYS A 884 24.03 -92.33 -27.12
CA LYS A 884 25.07 -92.72 -28.08
C LYS A 884 24.53 -92.77 -29.52
N ASN A 885 23.36 -93.37 -29.75
CA ASN A 885 22.73 -93.40 -31.07
C ASN A 885 22.29 -92.02 -31.59
N PHE A 886 22.05 -91.06 -30.69
CA PHE A 886 21.75 -89.67 -31.03
C PHE A 886 23.02 -88.91 -31.46
N ALA A 887 24.15 -89.17 -30.80
CA ALA A 887 25.44 -88.53 -31.09
C ALA A 887 26.18 -89.16 -32.30
N CYS A 888 26.05 -90.47 -32.54
CA CYS A 888 26.85 -91.18 -33.56
C CYS A 888 26.33 -91.09 -35.01
N LYS A 889 25.29 -90.29 -35.30
CA LYS A 889 24.70 -90.28 -36.65
C LYS A 889 25.42 -89.39 -37.67
N ASP A 890 26.28 -88.48 -37.21
CA ASP A 890 27.01 -87.52 -38.03
C ASP A 890 28.53 -87.78 -38.04
N LEU A 891 28.92 -88.98 -38.47
CA LEU A 891 30.30 -89.32 -38.85
C LEU A 891 30.32 -89.90 -40.27
N PRO A 892 30.96 -89.25 -41.26
CA PRO A 892 31.05 -89.77 -42.62
C PRO A 892 32.08 -90.90 -42.69
N LEU A 893 31.66 -92.06 -43.20
CA LEU A 893 32.58 -93.15 -43.56
C LEU A 893 33.34 -92.79 -44.85
N ARG A 894 34.63 -93.13 -44.89
CA ARG A 894 35.61 -92.79 -45.94
C ARG A 894 36.24 -94.08 -46.49
N ALA A 895 36.69 -94.04 -47.76
CA ALA A 895 37.37 -95.11 -48.52
C ALA A 895 36.46 -96.30 -48.94
N GLU A 896 36.61 -97.02 -50.07
CA GLU A 896 37.47 -96.95 -51.28
C GLU A 896 36.93 -97.96 -52.36
N SER A 897 37.38 -98.14 -53.62
CA SER A 897 38.41 -97.49 -54.48
C SER A 897 38.13 -97.74 -56.00
N ASN A 898 38.87 -97.04 -56.88
CA ASN A 898 39.37 -97.39 -58.24
C ASN A 898 38.61 -98.31 -59.23
N MET A 899 38.31 -97.82 -60.45
CA MET A 899 39.02 -98.14 -61.73
C MET A 899 38.29 -97.62 -62.99
N GLN A 900 39.07 -97.18 -64.00
CA GLN A 900 38.81 -97.13 -65.48
C GLN A 900 37.41 -96.66 -65.97
N SER A 901 37.28 -95.55 -66.70
CA SER A 901 37.97 -95.22 -67.96
C SER A 901 38.20 -93.72 -68.17
#